data_AF-A0A815ZT09-F1
#
_entry.id   AF-A0A815ZT09-F1
#
_cell.length_a   1.000
_cell.length_b   1.000
_cell.length_c   1.000
_cell.angle_alpha   90.00
_cell.angle_beta   90.00
_cell.angle_gamma   90.00
#
_symmetry.space_group_name_H-M   'P 1'
#
loop_
_entity.id
_entity.type
_entity.pdbx_description
1 polymer ?
#
loop_
_entity_poly.entity_id
_entity_poly.type
_entity_poly.pdbx_seq_one_letter_code
_entity_poly.pdbx_strand_id
1 'polypeptide(L)'
;GHFSIMDITNKPSSSSLVDPYQEALNALCELYDQLNEEDYYIGLWLNRCSSSSNKTLSDGLLYEQIGHFKQAYDCYTQSIKNIESSNQISPDLTSRLCQLDEYSLLEKHWIQCTKELNQWDTLLTYCKNNSPNKTSGDNTNYLLLADCSWKLGNWQLMKETLNHIDSISNGGGTTTTNGTTNTTPSTTTNTITNGTSLYNLPQLMIRDFQWKMLLYRGYLTLCSPDDTSHHNTMTITERLVEYCTQLAIKEWKHLPFIVSNAHLTLLQASQRIIELQEAGQVLLNLQSTVNLSSASSTQSSSVTGSTVSATPTTTTGTSSNANNGIGAASTTANIRNANIHELKAIVKIWKSRLPLLNDNLSYWNDVLSWREFHYSTISLQFEKETTSNHAMIGVHAIAQSIIQLARIARKQNMPNVCLDILSRIGTTIPNVPVVDTFQKMKQLIKCYLKLFPTMSTTDVQECSDLIDSTNLKYFNKDMISEYLCLKGQTYETCLRTDDANKMYSSSTQMCDTLARSWIQWGDFLMKQQPTNISLIENSILCYLHACKDQIESKARKHIAKILWLLTYDDNKSTLSTCIQRYSTGIPAPHWLIWIPQLLEQVKRNENTCACDLLTELIRVYPQAVYIKLRAYLIEQQAKYDHTTQTTVQ
;
A
#
# COMPACT_ATOMS: atom_id res chain seq x y z
N GLY A 1 26.17 11.93 31.15
CA GLY A 1 27.62 12.08 31.39
C GLY A 1 28.20 12.82 30.22
N HIS A 2 28.60 14.07 30.44
CA HIS A 2 29.22 14.94 29.46
C HIS A 2 30.50 14.30 28.90
N PHE A 3 30.62 14.19 27.58
CA PHE A 3 31.92 14.20 26.92
C PHE A 3 32.04 15.52 26.15
N SER A 4 32.90 16.37 26.70
CA SER A 4 33.19 17.73 26.26
C SER A 4 34.05 17.71 25.02
N ILE A 5 33.75 18.64 24.12
CA ILE A 5 34.63 19.22 23.11
C ILE A 5 35.98 19.55 23.79
N MET A 6 37.07 18.96 23.30
CA MET A 6 38.44 19.43 23.51
C MET A 6 39.18 19.36 22.18
N ASP A 7 39.40 20.55 21.63
CA ASP A 7 40.58 21.01 20.90
C ASP A 7 41.41 19.99 20.11
N ILE A 8 41.19 19.95 18.79
CA ILE A 8 42.15 19.43 17.82
C ILE A 8 42.80 20.63 17.12
N THR A 9 43.71 21.31 17.82
CA THR A 9 44.75 22.13 17.20
C THR A 9 46.00 21.27 17.05
N ASN A 10 46.05 20.45 16.01
CA ASN A 10 47.31 19.95 15.45
C ASN A 10 47.04 19.40 14.04
N LYS A 11 47.30 20.25 13.05
CA LYS A 11 47.44 19.85 11.64
C LYS A 11 48.58 18.83 11.53
N PRO A 12 48.37 17.62 11.01
CA PRO A 12 49.45 16.89 10.37
C PRO A 12 49.58 17.45 8.95
N SER A 13 50.71 18.13 8.70
CA SER A 13 51.13 18.49 7.35
C SER A 13 51.54 17.24 6.56
N SER A 14 51.03 17.19 5.32
CA SER A 14 51.48 16.43 4.15
C SER A 14 51.15 14.92 4.02
N SER A 15 50.44 14.65 2.91
CA SER A 15 50.51 13.47 2.03
C SER A 15 49.84 12.15 2.45
N SER A 16 48.54 12.18 2.72
CA SER A 16 47.60 11.10 2.36
C SER A 16 46.31 11.74 1.83
N LEU A 17 45.90 11.38 0.61
CA LEU A 17 45.00 12.16 -0.24
C LEU A 17 43.52 12.22 0.19
N VAL A 18 43.13 11.62 1.32
CA VAL A 18 41.77 11.69 1.89
C VAL A 18 41.94 11.68 3.42
N ASP A 19 41.25 12.56 4.14
CA ASP A 19 41.25 12.53 5.60
C ASP A 19 40.70 11.17 6.07
N PRO A 20 41.41 10.39 6.91
CA PRO A 20 40.96 9.06 7.37
C PRO A 20 39.57 9.09 8.03
N TYR A 21 39.21 10.24 8.59
CA TYR A 21 37.89 10.49 9.16
C TYR A 21 36.77 10.49 8.10
N GLN A 22 36.98 11.08 6.92
CA GLN A 22 35.99 11.10 5.84
C GLN A 22 35.79 9.71 5.22
N GLU A 23 36.88 8.94 5.10
CA GLU A 23 36.82 7.56 4.62
C GLU A 23 36.03 6.66 5.60
N ALA A 24 36.28 6.80 6.91
CA ALA A 24 35.51 6.10 7.93
C ALA A 24 34.02 6.46 7.90
N LEU A 25 33.70 7.74 7.67
CA LEU A 25 32.31 8.17 7.51
C LEU A 25 31.69 7.56 6.25
N ASN A 26 32.42 7.45 5.13
CA ASN A 26 31.92 6.87 3.87
C ASN A 26 31.63 5.38 4.03
N ALA A 27 32.53 4.64 4.65
CA ALA A 27 32.32 3.23 5.00
C ALA A 27 31.09 3.06 5.92
N LEU A 28 30.88 3.99 6.87
CA LEU A 28 29.72 3.96 7.75
C LEU A 28 28.41 4.24 7.00
N CYS A 29 28.40 5.19 6.06
CA CYS A 29 27.25 5.44 5.18
C CYS A 29 26.89 4.19 4.37
N GLU A 30 27.88 3.52 3.77
CA GLU A 30 27.66 2.30 3.00
C GLU A 30 27.11 1.17 3.86
N LEU A 31 27.62 1.03 5.09
CA LEU A 31 27.11 0.03 6.04
C LEU A 31 25.65 0.30 6.43
N TYR A 32 25.28 1.55 6.72
CA TYR A 32 23.89 1.89 7.02
C TYR A 32 22.97 1.70 5.82
N ASP A 33 23.46 1.96 4.61
CA ASP A 33 22.71 1.70 3.38
C ASP A 33 22.45 0.20 3.16
N GLN A 34 23.48 -0.64 3.32
CA GLN A 34 23.36 -2.09 3.21
C GLN A 34 22.42 -2.70 4.26
N LEU A 35 22.39 -2.12 5.48
CA LEU A 35 21.48 -2.54 6.55
C LEU A 35 20.08 -1.94 6.43
N ASN A 36 19.85 -1.05 5.46
CA ASN A 36 18.61 -0.30 5.27
C ASN A 36 18.20 0.51 6.52
N GLU A 37 19.18 1.13 7.18
CA GLU A 37 19.01 1.98 8.37
C GLU A 37 18.96 3.47 7.96
N GLU A 38 17.84 3.87 7.35
CA GLU A 38 17.65 5.18 6.71
C GLU A 38 17.81 6.35 7.71
N ASP A 39 17.35 6.21 8.96
CA ASP A 39 17.42 7.29 9.96
C ASP A 39 18.88 7.65 10.33
N TYR A 40 19.72 6.62 10.55
CA TYR A 40 21.13 6.82 10.85
C TYR A 40 21.90 7.32 9.62
N TYR A 41 21.54 6.83 8.44
CA TYR A 41 22.07 7.28 7.17
C TYR A 41 21.80 8.77 6.94
N ILE A 42 20.54 9.20 7.06
CA ILE A 42 20.13 10.60 6.90
C ILE A 42 20.79 11.48 7.96
N GLY A 43 20.84 11.06 9.22
CA GLY A 43 21.49 11.82 10.29
C GLY A 43 22.98 12.07 10.03
N LEU A 44 23.68 11.07 9.48
CA LEU A 44 25.08 11.19 9.09
C LEU A 44 25.26 12.18 7.92
N TRP A 45 24.38 12.12 6.93
CA TRP A 45 24.38 13.04 5.80
C TRP A 45 24.02 14.47 6.18
N LEU A 46 23.11 14.70 7.13
CA LEU A 46 22.80 16.04 7.63
C LEU A 46 24.00 16.71 8.31
N ASN A 47 24.80 15.93 9.05
CA ASN A 47 26.04 16.42 9.66
C ASN A 47 27.09 16.79 8.59
N ARG A 48 27.17 16.02 7.50
CA ARG A 48 28.03 16.33 6.35
C ARG A 48 27.55 17.57 5.60
N CYS A 49 26.24 17.65 5.34
CA CYS A 49 25.61 18.78 4.64
C CYS A 49 25.73 20.08 5.43
N SER A 50 25.78 20.03 6.76
CA SER A 50 26.03 21.22 7.59
C SER A 50 27.41 21.85 7.35
N SER A 51 28.35 21.08 6.77
CA SER A 51 29.67 21.56 6.34
C SER A 51 29.71 21.95 4.86
N SER A 52 28.66 21.63 4.09
CA SER A 52 28.49 21.93 2.66
C SER A 52 27.53 23.11 2.48
N SER A 53 27.69 23.91 1.43
CA SER A 53 26.84 25.09 1.19
C SER A 53 25.39 24.76 0.76
N ASN A 54 25.06 23.48 0.59
CA ASN A 54 23.82 23.01 -0.02
C ASN A 54 22.67 22.84 0.99
N LYS A 55 22.18 23.96 1.53
CA LYS A 55 21.00 23.97 2.45
C LYS A 55 19.74 23.33 1.83
N THR A 56 19.58 23.40 0.51
CA THR A 56 18.46 22.78 -0.21
C THR A 56 18.49 21.26 -0.17
N LEU A 57 19.68 20.65 -0.07
CA LEU A 57 19.84 19.19 0.06
C LEU A 57 19.43 18.73 1.46
N SER A 58 19.84 19.43 2.51
CA SER A 58 19.43 19.10 3.88
C SER A 58 17.91 19.21 4.07
N ASP A 59 17.29 20.23 3.47
CA ASP A 59 15.84 20.39 3.50
C ASP A 59 15.14 19.23 2.75
N GLY A 60 15.70 18.80 1.61
CA GLY A 60 15.21 17.65 0.84
C GLY A 60 15.25 16.33 1.63
N LEU A 61 16.37 16.03 2.28
CA LEU A 61 16.54 14.83 3.11
C LEU A 61 15.57 14.81 4.31
N LEU A 62 15.33 15.96 4.93
CA LEU A 62 14.35 16.08 6.01
C LEU A 62 12.91 15.85 5.53
N TYR A 63 12.53 16.40 4.37
CA TYR A 63 11.22 16.14 3.79
C TYR A 63 11.04 14.66 3.43
N GLU A 64 12.09 14.00 2.96
CA GLU A 64 12.08 12.56 2.68
C GLU A 64 11.87 11.73 3.94
N GLN A 65 12.57 12.04 5.04
CA GLN A 65 12.40 11.34 6.32
C GLN A 65 10.96 11.45 6.87
N ILE A 66 10.30 12.60 6.65
CA ILE A 66 8.90 12.81 7.07
C ILE A 66 7.91 12.09 6.12
N GLY A 67 8.34 11.73 4.91
CA GLY A 67 7.50 11.13 3.86
C GLY A 67 6.83 12.14 2.92
N HIS A 68 7.29 13.40 2.89
CA HIS A 68 6.81 14.44 1.98
C HIS A 68 7.58 14.43 0.65
N PHE A 69 7.44 13.35 -0.11
CA PHE A 69 8.21 13.08 -1.33
C PHE A 69 8.07 14.14 -2.43
N LYS A 70 6.92 14.81 -2.56
CA LYS A 70 6.75 15.87 -3.58
C LYS A 70 7.63 17.08 -3.29
N GLN A 71 7.69 17.51 -2.04
CA GLN A 71 8.53 18.62 -1.61
C GLN A 71 10.01 18.25 -1.69
N ALA A 72 10.37 17.03 -1.26
CA ALA A 72 11.72 16.49 -1.40
C ALA A 72 12.19 16.46 -2.87
N TYR A 73 11.36 15.95 -3.78
CA TYR A 73 11.64 15.91 -5.22
C TYR A 73 11.94 17.30 -5.80
N ASP A 74 11.15 18.31 -5.42
CA ASP A 74 11.34 19.68 -5.89
C ASP A 74 12.67 20.27 -5.35
N CYS A 75 13.01 20.01 -4.08
CA CYS A 75 14.29 20.38 -3.47
C CYS A 75 15.49 19.70 -4.15
N TYR A 76 15.40 18.41 -4.46
CA TYR A 76 16.46 17.68 -5.17
C TYR A 76 16.64 18.19 -6.59
N THR A 77 15.56 18.44 -7.31
CA THR A 77 15.61 19.01 -8.67
C THR A 77 16.26 20.40 -8.67
N GLN A 78 15.97 21.23 -7.67
CA GLN A 78 16.63 22.53 -7.50
C GLN A 78 18.12 22.37 -7.18
N SER A 79 18.47 21.42 -6.30
CA SER A 79 19.86 21.16 -5.92
C SER A 79 20.69 20.66 -7.11
N ILE A 80 20.15 19.77 -7.94
CA ILE A 80 20.80 19.29 -9.17
C ILE A 80 21.08 20.47 -10.12
N LYS A 81 20.13 21.38 -10.33
CA LYS A 81 20.31 22.59 -11.17
C LYS A 81 21.38 23.54 -10.60
N ASN A 82 21.46 23.66 -9.28
CA ASN A 82 22.48 24.48 -8.61
C ASN A 82 23.88 23.85 -8.74
N ILE A 83 23.97 22.52 -8.72
CA ILE A 83 25.23 21.78 -8.95
C ILE A 83 25.68 21.91 -10.41
N GLU A 84 24.76 21.77 -11.37
CA GLU A 84 25.04 21.95 -12.80
C GLU A 84 25.52 23.36 -13.15
N SER A 85 24.97 24.38 -12.48
CA SER A 85 25.41 25.77 -12.66
C SER A 85 26.74 26.09 -11.95
N SER A 86 27.05 25.44 -10.83
CA SER A 86 28.33 25.62 -10.11
C SER A 86 29.50 24.84 -10.69
N ASN A 87 29.26 23.74 -11.42
CA ASN A 87 30.27 22.98 -12.18
C ASN A 87 31.03 23.83 -13.21
N GLN A 88 30.53 25.01 -13.58
CA GLN A 88 31.22 25.93 -14.48
C GLN A 88 32.29 26.80 -13.78
N ILE A 89 32.40 26.79 -12.44
CA ILE A 89 33.14 27.83 -11.67
C ILE A 89 34.24 27.29 -10.70
N SER A 90 34.30 26.01 -10.29
CA SER A 90 35.23 25.55 -9.23
C SER A 90 36.57 24.89 -9.71
N PRO A 91 37.74 25.26 -9.12
CA PRO A 91 39.06 24.76 -9.53
C PRO A 91 39.65 23.59 -8.72
N ASP A 92 39.09 23.16 -7.57
CA ASP A 92 39.75 22.19 -6.68
C ASP A 92 39.23 20.74 -6.80
N LEU A 93 40.15 19.77 -6.93
CA LEU A 93 39.85 18.34 -7.11
C LEU A 93 39.08 17.72 -5.92
N THR A 94 39.37 18.14 -4.69
CA THR A 94 38.68 17.66 -3.47
C THR A 94 37.23 18.15 -3.40
N SER A 95 36.96 19.39 -3.81
CA SER A 95 35.59 19.89 -3.93
C SER A 95 34.79 19.13 -4.98
N ARG A 96 35.45 18.70 -6.07
CA ARG A 96 34.84 17.87 -7.12
C ARG A 96 34.51 16.45 -6.63
N LEU A 97 35.36 15.83 -5.82
CA LEU A 97 35.08 14.49 -5.28
C LEU A 97 33.91 14.52 -4.28
N CYS A 98 33.87 15.50 -3.37
CA CYS A 98 32.70 15.69 -2.50
C CYS A 98 31.42 16.00 -3.30
N GLN A 99 31.53 16.79 -4.38
CA GLN A 99 30.41 17.11 -5.27
C GLN A 99 29.92 15.89 -6.07
N LEU A 100 30.80 14.94 -6.40
CA LEU A 100 30.43 13.67 -7.04
C LEU A 100 29.70 12.72 -6.08
N ASP A 101 30.16 12.62 -4.83
CA ASP A 101 29.47 11.83 -3.79
C ASP A 101 28.09 12.43 -3.48
N GLU A 102 28.00 13.76 -3.35
CA GLU A 102 26.71 14.48 -3.19
C GLU A 102 25.79 14.31 -4.41
N TYR A 103 26.35 14.28 -5.63
CA TYR A 103 25.56 14.06 -6.84
C TYR A 103 25.02 12.62 -6.92
N SER A 104 25.84 11.62 -6.60
CA SER A 104 25.41 10.21 -6.55
C SER A 104 24.30 9.99 -5.52
N LEU A 105 24.43 10.61 -4.34
CA LEU A 105 23.39 10.65 -3.32
C LEU A 105 22.10 11.29 -3.85
N LEU A 106 22.21 12.49 -4.43
CA LEU A 106 21.06 13.19 -5.01
C LEU A 106 20.36 12.38 -6.08
N GLU A 107 21.10 11.75 -6.98
CA GLU A 107 20.56 10.87 -8.01
C GLU A 107 19.78 9.71 -7.39
N LYS A 108 20.37 9.03 -6.38
CA LYS A 108 19.73 7.92 -5.69
C LYS A 108 18.42 8.33 -5.00
N HIS A 109 18.42 9.41 -4.22
CA HIS A 109 17.23 9.88 -3.50
C HIS A 109 16.19 10.52 -4.44
N TRP A 110 16.62 11.17 -5.53
CA TRP A 110 15.73 11.65 -6.57
C TRP A 110 15.02 10.51 -7.28
N ILE A 111 15.75 9.43 -7.63
CA ILE A 111 15.15 8.20 -8.18
C ILE A 111 14.15 7.61 -7.20
N GLN A 112 14.51 7.51 -5.91
CA GLN A 112 13.62 6.96 -4.88
C GLN A 112 12.35 7.78 -4.72
N CYS A 113 12.46 9.11 -4.60
CA CYS A 113 11.30 10.00 -4.56
C CYS A 113 10.43 9.86 -5.81
N THR A 114 11.03 9.72 -6.99
CA THR A 114 10.30 9.56 -8.26
C THR A 114 9.52 8.23 -8.29
N LYS A 115 10.11 7.15 -7.77
CA LYS A 115 9.44 5.85 -7.61
C LYS A 115 8.25 5.93 -6.65
N GLU A 116 8.43 6.59 -5.50
CA GLU A 116 7.35 6.80 -4.52
C GLU A 116 6.26 7.74 -5.05
N LEU A 117 6.59 8.70 -5.92
CA LEU A 117 5.60 9.54 -6.60
C LEU A 117 4.89 8.84 -7.77
N ASN A 118 5.24 7.58 -8.08
CA ASN A 118 4.71 6.79 -9.18
C ASN A 118 4.87 7.46 -10.56
N GLN A 119 5.91 8.26 -10.76
CA GLN A 119 6.21 8.96 -12.01
C GLN A 119 7.18 8.16 -12.88
N TRP A 120 6.73 7.05 -13.46
CA TRP A 120 7.60 6.15 -14.22
C TRP A 120 8.02 6.70 -15.59
N ASP A 121 7.22 7.60 -16.19
CA ASP A 121 7.54 8.23 -17.47
C ASP A 121 8.74 9.18 -17.40
N THR A 122 8.85 9.96 -16.32
CA THR A 122 10.01 10.84 -16.10
C THR A 122 11.28 10.02 -15.86
N LEU A 123 11.16 8.90 -15.15
CA LEU A 123 12.26 7.98 -14.92
C LEU A 123 12.70 7.26 -16.19
N LEU A 124 11.76 6.91 -17.06
CA LEU A 124 12.07 6.32 -18.37
C LEU A 124 12.80 7.32 -19.27
N THR A 125 12.35 8.58 -19.31
CA THR A 125 13.06 9.62 -20.09
C THR A 125 14.45 9.90 -19.53
N TYR A 126 14.60 9.90 -18.20
CA TYR A 126 15.91 9.96 -17.54
C TYR A 126 16.83 8.81 -17.96
N CYS A 127 16.37 7.56 -17.89
CA CYS A 127 17.16 6.39 -18.29
C CYS A 127 17.55 6.42 -19.77
N LYS A 128 16.65 6.90 -20.64
CA LYS A 128 16.93 7.06 -22.09
C LYS A 128 17.93 8.17 -22.37
N ASN A 129 17.93 9.26 -21.59
CA ASN A 129 18.88 10.36 -21.74
C ASN A 129 20.29 9.96 -21.28
N ASN A 130 20.39 9.06 -20.30
CA ASN A 130 21.64 8.47 -19.82
C ASN A 130 22.02 7.16 -20.55
N SER A 131 21.39 6.88 -21.70
CA SER A 131 21.59 5.68 -22.53
C SER A 131 22.84 5.80 -23.42
N PRO A 132 23.50 4.70 -23.85
CA PRO A 132 24.93 4.61 -24.15
C PRO A 132 25.43 5.33 -25.42
N ASN A 133 24.59 6.13 -26.09
CA ASN A 133 24.93 6.79 -27.35
C ASN A 133 25.53 8.20 -27.20
N LYS A 134 26.15 8.51 -26.06
CA LYS A 134 27.02 9.68 -25.88
C LYS A 134 28.25 9.34 -25.05
N THR A 135 29.32 8.90 -25.71
CA THR A 135 30.75 9.05 -25.33
C THR A 135 31.18 9.03 -23.85
N SER A 136 30.56 8.18 -23.01
CA SER A 136 31.11 7.68 -21.74
C SER A 136 30.30 6.46 -21.31
N GLY A 137 30.89 5.27 -21.48
CA GLY A 137 30.18 4.00 -21.62
C GLY A 137 29.62 3.30 -20.40
N ASP A 138 29.49 3.93 -19.21
CA ASP A 138 29.35 3.12 -17.97
C ASP A 138 28.14 3.42 -17.05
N ASN A 139 27.22 4.35 -17.37
CA ASN A 139 26.24 4.84 -16.36
C ASN A 139 24.75 4.57 -16.62
N THR A 140 24.36 3.71 -17.58
CA THR A 140 22.94 3.32 -17.64
C THR A 140 22.65 2.24 -16.60
N ASN A 141 21.90 2.61 -15.55
CA ASN A 141 21.33 1.65 -14.61
C ASN A 141 20.30 0.75 -15.30
N TYR A 142 20.75 -0.30 -16.00
CA TYR A 142 19.88 -1.21 -16.76
C TYR A 142 18.80 -1.87 -15.89
N LEU A 143 19.07 -2.08 -14.59
CA LEU A 143 18.08 -2.56 -13.63
C LEU A 143 16.92 -1.58 -13.44
N LEU A 144 17.20 -0.28 -13.41
CA LEU A 144 16.18 0.78 -13.31
C LEU A 144 15.37 0.89 -14.61
N LEU A 145 16.03 0.74 -15.75
CA LEU A 145 15.34 0.73 -17.04
C LEU A 145 14.42 -0.49 -17.17
N ALA A 146 14.84 -1.65 -16.66
CA ALA A 146 13.97 -2.82 -16.54
C ALA A 146 12.77 -2.52 -15.63
N ASP A 147 12.98 -1.91 -14.45
CA ASP A 147 11.92 -1.47 -13.53
C ASP A 147 10.87 -0.60 -14.25
N CYS A 148 11.30 0.42 -15.00
CA CYS A 148 10.39 1.30 -15.75
C CYS A 148 9.64 0.57 -16.87
N SER A 149 10.33 -0.32 -17.57
CA SER A 149 9.79 -0.98 -18.77
C SER A 149 8.62 -1.89 -18.44
N TRP A 150 8.71 -2.68 -17.36
CA TRP A 150 7.62 -3.57 -16.97
C TRP A 150 6.44 -2.80 -16.37
N LYS A 151 6.71 -1.70 -15.64
CA LYS A 151 5.68 -0.82 -15.08
C LYS A 151 4.82 -0.14 -16.12
N LEU A 152 5.43 0.29 -17.22
CA LEU A 152 4.74 0.91 -18.35
C LEU A 152 4.16 -0.13 -19.32
N GLY A 153 4.33 -1.43 -19.05
CA GLY A 153 3.83 -2.52 -19.89
C GLY A 153 4.60 -2.70 -21.21
N ASN A 154 5.79 -2.11 -21.35
CA ASN A 154 6.63 -2.25 -22.53
C ASN A 154 7.56 -3.47 -22.41
N TRP A 155 7.00 -4.65 -22.66
CA TRP A 155 7.71 -5.93 -22.57
C TRP A 155 8.84 -6.10 -23.60
N GLN A 156 8.76 -5.42 -24.75
CA GLN A 156 9.81 -5.47 -25.78
C GLN A 156 11.08 -4.77 -25.30
N LEU A 157 10.93 -3.55 -24.76
CA LEU A 157 12.05 -2.82 -24.15
C LEU A 157 12.64 -3.59 -22.98
N MET A 158 11.80 -4.26 -22.19
CA MET A 158 12.28 -5.12 -21.11
C MET A 158 13.11 -6.31 -21.65
N LYS A 159 12.70 -6.96 -22.74
CA LYS A 159 13.47 -8.05 -23.37
C LYS A 159 14.83 -7.57 -23.88
N GLU A 160 14.87 -6.41 -24.54
CA GLU A 160 16.11 -5.78 -25.01
C GLU A 160 17.07 -5.46 -23.86
N THR A 161 16.55 -4.86 -22.79
CA THR A 161 17.36 -4.45 -21.63
C THR A 161 17.96 -5.64 -20.87
N LEU A 162 17.20 -6.72 -20.68
CA LEU A 162 17.76 -7.94 -20.08
C LEU A 162 18.83 -8.60 -20.94
N ASN A 163 18.68 -8.57 -22.27
CA ASN A 163 19.72 -9.07 -23.19
C ASN A 163 20.99 -8.20 -23.12
N HIS A 164 20.86 -6.89 -22.97
CA HIS A 164 22.00 -6.00 -22.73
C HIS A 164 22.70 -6.30 -21.40
N ILE A 165 21.94 -6.55 -20.32
CA ILE A 165 22.51 -6.97 -19.03
C ILE A 165 23.29 -8.30 -19.18
N ASP A 166 22.76 -9.26 -19.94
CA ASP A 166 23.47 -10.52 -20.22
C ASP A 166 24.76 -10.30 -21.00
N SER A 167 24.74 -9.42 -21.99
CA SER A 167 25.94 -9.09 -22.77
C SER A 167 27.03 -8.47 -21.90
N ILE A 168 26.66 -7.66 -20.91
CA ILE A 168 27.58 -7.05 -19.94
C ILE A 168 28.08 -8.10 -18.94
N SER A 169 27.20 -8.96 -18.44
CA SER A 169 27.57 -10.06 -17.52
C SER A 169 28.50 -11.08 -18.17
N ASN A 170 28.35 -11.33 -19.47
CA ASN A 170 29.14 -12.30 -20.22
C ASN A 170 30.37 -11.66 -20.91
N GLY A 171 30.46 -10.33 -20.92
CA GLY A 171 31.45 -9.53 -21.66
C GLY A 171 32.81 -9.31 -20.96
N GLY A 172 33.26 -10.27 -20.14
CA GLY A 172 34.62 -10.29 -19.58
C GLY A 172 35.65 -11.07 -20.41
N GLY A 173 35.27 -11.56 -21.60
CA GLY A 173 36.13 -12.35 -22.49
C GLY A 173 36.32 -11.65 -23.84
N THR A 174 37.58 -11.43 -24.20
CA THR A 174 38.07 -10.83 -25.44
C THR A 174 37.33 -11.24 -26.72
N THR A 175 37.16 -10.24 -27.59
CA THR A 175 36.92 -10.36 -29.04
C THR A 175 37.46 -11.64 -29.68
N THR A 176 36.58 -12.42 -30.32
CA THR A 176 36.93 -13.16 -31.55
C THR A 176 35.68 -13.61 -32.31
N THR A 177 35.66 -13.21 -33.58
CA THR A 177 34.92 -13.66 -34.77
C THR A 177 34.13 -14.99 -34.75
N ASN A 178 32.92 -14.91 -35.33
CA ASN A 178 32.19 -15.87 -36.19
C ASN A 178 31.96 -17.32 -35.73
N GLY A 179 30.69 -17.76 -35.77
CA GLY A 179 30.34 -19.17 -36.00
C GLY A 179 29.09 -19.67 -35.27
N THR A 180 28.14 -20.20 -36.04
CA THR A 180 26.86 -20.81 -35.67
C THR A 180 26.95 -22.08 -34.80
N THR A 181 25.83 -22.35 -34.09
CA THR A 181 25.27 -23.63 -33.58
C THR A 181 25.44 -24.02 -32.10
N ASN A 182 24.28 -24.15 -31.44
CA ASN A 182 23.84 -25.09 -30.40
C ASN A 182 24.87 -25.71 -29.43
N THR A 183 24.70 -25.46 -28.12
CA THR A 183 24.53 -26.50 -27.05
C THR A 183 24.41 -25.87 -25.65
N THR A 184 23.43 -26.35 -24.86
CA THR A 184 23.28 -26.46 -23.38
C THR A 184 24.11 -25.56 -22.42
N PRO A 185 23.51 -24.95 -21.37
CA PRO A 185 24.27 -24.30 -20.31
C PRO A 185 24.78 -25.35 -19.32
N SER A 186 26.11 -25.42 -19.14
CA SER A 186 26.75 -26.18 -18.07
C SER A 186 27.40 -25.24 -17.07
N THR A 187 27.29 -25.66 -15.82
CA THR A 187 27.76 -25.10 -14.55
C THR A 187 29.27 -24.88 -14.54
N THR A 188 29.76 -23.69 -14.17
CA THR A 188 31.11 -23.56 -13.56
C THR A 188 31.20 -22.42 -12.55
N THR A 189 31.79 -22.79 -11.41
CA THR A 189 32.13 -22.05 -10.20
C THR A 189 33.29 -21.06 -10.41
N ASN A 190 33.17 -19.85 -9.86
CA ASN A 190 34.25 -18.85 -9.80
C ASN A 190 35.31 -19.23 -8.76
N THR A 191 36.60 -19.16 -9.14
CA THR A 191 37.74 -19.03 -8.22
C THR A 191 38.32 -17.62 -8.32
N ILE A 192 38.43 -16.96 -7.17
CA ILE A 192 38.91 -15.58 -6.98
C ILE A 192 40.44 -15.59 -6.91
N THR A 193 41.11 -14.66 -7.60
CA THR A 193 42.46 -14.19 -7.24
C THR A 193 42.47 -12.67 -7.17
N ASN A 194 42.93 -12.17 -6.02
CA ASN A 194 43.00 -10.76 -5.65
C ASN A 194 43.94 -9.94 -6.53
N GLY A 195 43.55 -8.69 -6.79
CA GLY A 195 44.48 -7.62 -7.14
C GLY A 195 43.93 -6.63 -8.16
N THR A 196 43.76 -5.38 -7.71
CA THR A 196 43.75 -4.11 -8.45
C THR A 196 42.43 -3.50 -8.94
N SER A 197 42.25 -2.25 -8.50
CA SER A 197 41.60 -1.10 -9.15
C SER A 197 40.09 -0.87 -8.93
N LEU A 198 39.83 0.28 -8.29
CA LEU A 198 38.57 0.91 -7.88
C LEU A 198 37.60 1.31 -9.02
N TYR A 199 37.57 0.60 -10.15
CA TYR A 199 36.70 0.91 -11.29
C TYR A 199 35.78 -0.26 -11.69
N ASN A 200 35.09 -0.85 -10.70
CA ASN A 200 34.14 -1.96 -10.93
C ASN A 200 32.79 -1.76 -10.21
N LEU A 201 32.33 -0.52 -10.05
CA LEU A 201 31.00 -0.21 -9.50
C LEU A 201 29.82 -0.90 -10.23
N PRO A 202 29.84 -1.12 -11.57
CA PRO A 202 28.74 -1.83 -12.24
C PRO A 202 28.65 -3.31 -11.85
N GLN A 203 29.77 -3.96 -11.53
CA GLN A 203 29.84 -5.39 -11.19
C GLN A 203 29.40 -5.68 -9.75
N LEU A 204 29.51 -4.73 -8.82
CA LEU A 204 29.03 -4.89 -7.44
C LEU A 204 27.49 -4.84 -7.39
N MET A 205 26.87 -3.85 -8.06
CA MET A 205 25.41 -3.67 -8.11
C MET A 205 24.65 -4.85 -8.75
N ILE A 206 25.29 -5.56 -9.69
CA ILE A 206 24.72 -6.75 -10.36
C ILE A 206 24.72 -7.97 -9.42
N ARG A 207 25.61 -8.01 -8.42
CA ARG A 207 25.75 -9.16 -7.50
C ARG A 207 24.68 -9.19 -6.41
N ASP A 208 24.23 -8.01 -5.94
CA ASP A 208 23.31 -7.91 -4.80
C ASP A 208 21.82 -8.09 -5.21
N PHE A 209 21.49 -7.97 -6.50
CA PHE A 209 20.12 -8.05 -7.02
C PHE A 209 19.89 -9.18 -8.05
N GLN A 210 20.69 -10.24 -8.03
CA GLN A 210 20.56 -11.37 -8.96
C GLN A 210 19.17 -12.03 -8.95
N TRP A 211 18.56 -12.15 -7.76
CA TRP A 211 17.20 -12.66 -7.63
C TRP A 211 16.16 -11.77 -8.34
N LYS A 212 16.37 -10.45 -8.35
CA LYS A 212 15.46 -9.47 -9.00
C LYS A 212 15.54 -9.58 -10.52
N MET A 213 16.73 -9.82 -11.07
CA MET A 213 16.90 -10.07 -12.50
C MET A 213 16.19 -11.37 -12.94
N LEU A 214 16.33 -12.45 -12.16
CA LEU A 214 15.64 -13.70 -12.45
C LEU A 214 14.12 -13.57 -12.33
N LEU A 215 13.63 -12.78 -11.36
CA LEU A 215 12.22 -12.43 -11.24
C LEU A 215 11.70 -11.74 -12.51
N TYR A 216 12.48 -10.81 -13.07
CA TYR A 216 12.17 -10.11 -14.32
C TYR A 216 12.19 -11.02 -15.55
N ARG A 217 13.07 -12.01 -15.58
CA ARG A 217 12.96 -13.09 -16.58
C ARG A 217 11.66 -13.87 -16.43
N GLY A 218 11.28 -14.21 -15.20
CA GLY A 218 10.01 -14.87 -14.91
C GLY A 218 8.81 -14.08 -15.42
N TYR A 219 8.80 -12.76 -15.20
CA TYR A 219 7.76 -11.88 -15.76
C TYR A 219 7.75 -11.90 -17.28
N LEU A 220 8.90 -11.74 -17.94
CA LEU A 220 8.98 -11.83 -19.40
C LEU A 220 8.51 -13.18 -19.94
N THR A 221 8.85 -14.28 -19.29
CA THR A 221 8.44 -15.62 -19.70
C THR A 221 6.91 -15.79 -19.65
N LEU A 222 6.23 -15.22 -18.65
CA LEU A 222 4.77 -15.28 -18.55
C LEU A 222 4.05 -14.30 -19.49
N CYS A 223 4.67 -13.14 -19.78
CA CYS A 223 4.04 -12.07 -20.54
C CYS A 223 4.39 -12.09 -22.04
N SER A 224 5.44 -12.80 -22.45
CA SER A 224 5.87 -12.87 -23.85
C SER A 224 4.94 -13.79 -24.66
N PRO A 225 4.45 -13.35 -25.83
CA PRO A 225 3.57 -14.12 -26.69
C PRO A 225 4.30 -15.19 -27.54
N ASP A 226 5.59 -15.45 -27.32
CA ASP A 226 6.36 -16.37 -28.17
C ASP A 226 5.84 -17.83 -27.99
N ASP A 227 5.40 -18.44 -29.11
CA ASP A 227 4.63 -19.69 -29.34
C ASP A 227 5.14 -21.01 -28.72
N THR A 228 5.84 -20.97 -27.59
CA THR A 228 6.17 -22.19 -26.85
C THR A 228 4.95 -22.65 -26.03
N SER A 229 4.63 -23.94 -26.11
CA SER A 229 3.58 -24.57 -25.31
C SER A 229 3.66 -24.11 -23.85
N HIS A 230 2.59 -23.55 -23.28
CA HIS A 230 2.67 -22.90 -21.95
C HIS A 230 3.03 -23.87 -20.82
N HIS A 231 2.97 -25.19 -21.05
CA HIS A 231 3.53 -26.19 -20.13
C HIS A 231 5.06 -26.07 -20.00
N ASN A 232 5.75 -25.75 -21.11
CA ASN A 232 7.18 -25.42 -21.12
C ASN A 232 7.42 -24.08 -20.41
N THR A 233 6.58 -23.08 -20.65
CA THR A 233 6.59 -21.79 -19.95
C THR A 233 6.49 -21.99 -18.43
N MET A 234 5.56 -22.81 -17.96
CA MET A 234 5.42 -23.14 -16.54
C MET A 234 6.66 -23.84 -15.98
N THR A 235 7.19 -24.84 -16.69
CA THR A 235 8.40 -25.57 -16.27
C THR A 235 9.60 -24.62 -16.15
N ILE A 236 9.72 -23.66 -17.07
CA ILE A 236 10.75 -22.62 -17.02
C ILE A 236 10.51 -21.68 -15.83
N THR A 237 9.26 -21.24 -15.62
CA THR A 237 8.89 -20.38 -14.48
C THR A 237 9.16 -21.06 -13.14
N GLU A 238 8.84 -22.33 -12.97
CA GLU A 238 9.12 -23.09 -11.74
C GLU A 238 10.63 -23.19 -11.46
N ARG A 239 11.44 -23.47 -12.49
CA ARG A 239 12.91 -23.45 -12.36
C ARG A 239 13.42 -22.06 -11.97
N LEU A 240 12.92 -21.01 -12.61
CA LEU A 240 13.31 -19.63 -12.28
C LEU A 240 12.91 -19.26 -10.85
N VAL A 241 11.72 -19.65 -10.40
CA VAL A 241 11.26 -19.45 -9.02
C VAL A 241 12.19 -20.16 -8.04
N GLU A 242 12.56 -21.42 -8.30
CA GLU A 242 13.49 -22.16 -7.44
C GLU A 242 14.85 -21.45 -7.32
N TYR A 243 15.43 -21.00 -8.44
CA TYR A 243 16.67 -20.23 -8.43
C TYR A 243 16.54 -18.89 -7.69
N CYS A 244 15.44 -18.15 -7.90
CA CYS A 244 15.14 -16.93 -7.16
C CYS A 244 15.09 -17.17 -5.65
N THR A 245 14.40 -18.23 -5.23
CA THR A 245 14.27 -18.60 -3.81
C THR A 245 15.61 -18.98 -3.20
N GLN A 246 16.42 -19.78 -3.90
CA GLN A 246 17.76 -20.15 -3.43
C GLN A 246 18.67 -18.93 -3.23
N LEU A 247 18.65 -17.98 -4.17
CA LEU A 247 19.41 -16.74 -4.05
C LEU A 247 18.88 -15.84 -2.92
N ALA A 248 17.56 -15.68 -2.78
CA ALA A 248 16.98 -14.91 -1.68
C ALA A 248 17.35 -15.49 -0.30
N ILE A 249 17.36 -16.83 -0.17
CA ILE A 249 17.80 -17.51 1.06
C ILE A 249 19.31 -17.33 1.28
N LYS A 250 20.10 -17.32 0.21
CA LYS A 250 21.54 -17.05 0.31
C LYS A 250 21.76 -15.64 0.85
N GLU A 251 21.11 -14.62 0.30
CA GLU A 251 21.20 -13.23 0.79
C GLU A 251 20.72 -13.11 2.24
N TRP A 252 19.62 -13.79 2.60
CA TRP A 252 19.14 -13.82 3.99
C TRP A 252 20.21 -14.32 4.97
N LYS A 253 21.00 -15.33 4.57
CA LYS A 253 22.08 -15.87 5.40
C LYS A 253 23.29 -14.94 5.53
N HIS A 254 23.45 -13.97 4.62
CA HIS A 254 24.53 -12.97 4.72
C HIS A 254 24.17 -11.83 5.68
N LEU A 255 22.89 -11.62 5.97
CA LEU A 255 22.43 -10.60 6.90
C LEU A 255 22.66 -10.99 8.38
N PRO A 256 22.69 -10.00 9.29
CA PRO A 256 22.79 -10.26 10.73
C PRO A 256 21.66 -11.16 11.24
N PHE A 257 21.92 -11.96 12.28
CA PHE A 257 20.91 -12.86 12.86
C PHE A 257 19.68 -12.11 13.43
N ILE A 258 19.82 -10.85 13.79
CA ILE A 258 18.73 -10.01 14.31
C ILE A 258 17.90 -9.50 13.13
N VAL A 259 16.59 -9.77 13.17
CA VAL A 259 15.66 -9.27 12.14
C VAL A 259 15.62 -7.74 12.19
N SER A 260 15.99 -7.13 11.07
CA SER A 260 16.15 -5.68 10.85
C SER A 260 15.45 -5.24 9.56
N ASN A 261 15.49 -3.93 9.26
CA ASN A 261 14.88 -3.37 8.04
C ASN A 261 15.49 -3.94 6.75
N ALA A 262 16.75 -4.39 6.75
CA ALA A 262 17.35 -5.10 5.62
C ALA A 262 16.57 -6.36 5.23
N HIS A 263 16.08 -7.11 6.23
CA HIS A 263 15.33 -8.35 6.01
C HIS A 263 13.96 -8.09 5.37
N LEU A 264 13.36 -6.91 5.58
CA LEU A 264 12.07 -6.55 5.02
C LEU A 264 12.09 -6.60 3.49
N THR A 265 13.17 -6.13 2.86
CA THR A 265 13.31 -6.14 1.39
C THR A 265 13.29 -7.56 0.82
N LEU A 266 13.89 -8.53 1.52
CA LEU A 266 13.89 -9.94 1.15
C LEU A 266 12.55 -10.62 1.43
N LEU A 267 11.84 -10.23 2.49
CA LEU A 267 10.47 -10.70 2.73
C LEU A 267 9.53 -10.20 1.63
N GLN A 268 9.65 -8.92 1.27
CA GLN A 268 8.91 -8.31 0.16
C GLN A 268 9.21 -9.02 -1.17
N ALA A 269 10.48 -9.36 -1.42
CA ALA A 269 10.91 -10.18 -2.55
C ALA A 269 10.26 -11.57 -2.55
N SER A 270 10.23 -12.25 -1.39
CA SER A 270 9.65 -13.58 -1.26
C SER A 270 8.16 -13.62 -1.64
N GLN A 271 7.40 -12.58 -1.28
CA GLN A 271 6.01 -12.45 -1.71
C GLN A 271 5.92 -12.35 -3.24
N ARG A 272 6.77 -11.54 -3.88
CA ARG A 272 6.77 -11.38 -5.35
C ARG A 272 7.16 -12.67 -6.08
N ILE A 273 8.07 -13.45 -5.52
CA ILE A 273 8.50 -14.75 -6.06
C ILE A 273 7.34 -15.75 -5.98
N ILE A 274 6.60 -15.79 -4.87
CA ILE A 274 5.42 -16.65 -4.72
C ILE A 274 4.30 -16.20 -5.67
N GLU A 275 4.07 -14.89 -5.81
CA GLU A 275 3.06 -14.37 -6.75
C GLU A 275 3.42 -14.66 -8.22
N LEU A 276 4.71 -14.79 -8.56
CA LEU A 276 5.15 -15.26 -9.87
C LEU A 276 4.75 -16.73 -10.10
N GLN A 277 4.93 -17.59 -9.11
CA GLN A 277 4.53 -19.00 -9.18
C GLN A 277 3.00 -19.15 -9.29
N GLU A 278 2.25 -18.44 -8.43
CA GLU A 278 0.79 -18.41 -8.44
C GLU A 278 0.25 -17.87 -9.79
N ALA A 279 0.90 -16.88 -10.38
CA ALA A 279 0.56 -16.35 -11.70
C ALA A 279 0.74 -17.37 -12.84
N GLY A 280 1.81 -18.18 -12.79
CA GLY A 280 1.99 -19.29 -13.73
C GLY A 280 0.83 -20.28 -13.67
N GLN A 281 0.34 -20.58 -12.46
CA GLN A 281 -0.80 -21.49 -12.26
C GLN A 281 -2.10 -20.91 -12.82
N VAL A 282 -2.33 -19.61 -12.63
CA VAL A 282 -3.47 -18.89 -13.21
C VAL A 282 -3.47 -19.03 -14.74
N LEU A 283 -2.32 -18.83 -15.39
CA LEU A 283 -2.22 -18.93 -16.86
C LEU A 283 -2.50 -20.35 -17.37
N LEU A 284 -1.97 -21.37 -16.67
CA LEU A 284 -2.23 -22.78 -16.99
C LEU A 284 -3.71 -23.13 -16.84
N ASN A 285 -4.34 -22.67 -15.76
CA ASN A 285 -5.76 -22.89 -15.50
C ASN A 285 -6.64 -22.23 -16.55
N LEU A 286 -6.32 -21.00 -16.99
CA LEU A 286 -7.06 -20.32 -18.07
C LEU A 286 -6.94 -21.03 -19.43
N GLN A 287 -5.77 -21.56 -19.78
CA GLN A 287 -5.61 -22.24 -21.07
C GLN A 287 -6.31 -23.60 -21.10
N SER A 288 -6.25 -24.34 -20.00
CA SER A 288 -6.97 -25.62 -19.89
C SER A 288 -8.48 -25.41 -20.10
N THR A 289 -9.05 -24.31 -19.61
CA THR A 289 -10.48 -24.00 -19.84
C THR A 289 -10.78 -23.70 -21.32
N VAL A 290 -9.88 -23.04 -22.05
CA VAL A 290 -10.02 -22.73 -23.49
C VAL A 290 -9.85 -23.97 -24.38
N ASN A 291 -8.90 -24.85 -24.06
CA ASN A 291 -8.71 -26.11 -24.78
C ASN A 291 -9.94 -27.03 -24.61
N LEU A 292 -10.58 -26.99 -23.44
CA LEU A 292 -11.81 -27.72 -23.16
C LEU A 292 -13.07 -27.09 -23.79
N SER A 293 -13.09 -25.79 -24.14
CA SER A 293 -14.21 -25.14 -24.82
C SER A 293 -14.14 -25.27 -26.35
N SER A 294 -12.93 -25.25 -26.91
CA SER A 294 -12.66 -25.51 -28.34
C SER A 294 -12.87 -26.98 -28.75
N ALA A 295 -12.61 -27.94 -27.86
CA ALA A 295 -12.90 -29.36 -28.10
C ALA A 295 -14.42 -29.67 -28.12
N SER A 296 -15.24 -28.88 -27.43
CA SER A 296 -16.71 -29.03 -27.47
C SER A 296 -17.37 -28.42 -28.71
N SER A 297 -16.71 -27.54 -29.45
CA SER A 297 -17.26 -26.90 -30.66
C SER A 297 -16.91 -27.60 -31.97
N THR A 298 -16.07 -28.65 -31.95
CA THR A 298 -15.62 -29.37 -33.15
C THR A 298 -16.46 -30.60 -33.53
N GLN A 299 -17.58 -30.88 -32.83
CA GLN A 299 -18.51 -31.97 -33.15
C GLN A 299 -19.88 -31.50 -33.69
N SER A 300 -19.91 -30.44 -34.50
CA SER A 300 -21.14 -30.03 -35.20
C SER A 300 -20.92 -29.78 -36.70
N SER A 301 -20.23 -30.69 -37.40
CA SER A 301 -20.17 -30.68 -38.86
C SER A 301 -19.90 -32.07 -39.45
N SER A 302 -20.97 -32.81 -39.75
CA SER A 302 -21.11 -33.65 -40.96
C SER A 302 -22.32 -34.59 -40.89
N VAL A 303 -23.45 -34.18 -41.48
CA VAL A 303 -24.33 -35.13 -42.19
C VAL A 303 -24.86 -34.44 -43.43
N THR A 304 -24.25 -34.73 -44.59
CA THR A 304 -24.84 -34.51 -45.91
C THR A 304 -25.96 -35.51 -46.15
N GLY A 305 -27.07 -35.05 -46.72
CA GLY A 305 -28.35 -35.74 -46.68
C GLY A 305 -28.56 -36.91 -47.64
N SER A 306 -29.63 -37.64 -47.36
CA SER A 306 -30.50 -38.23 -48.38
C SER A 306 -31.90 -38.43 -47.78
N THR A 307 -32.88 -37.85 -48.45
CA THR A 307 -34.34 -38.02 -48.27
C THR A 307 -34.77 -39.49 -48.41
N VAL A 308 -35.68 -39.99 -47.56
CA VAL A 308 -36.99 -40.61 -47.92
C VAL A 308 -37.86 -40.74 -46.64
N SER A 309 -39.14 -40.46 -46.82
CA SER A 309 -40.32 -40.55 -45.94
C SER A 309 -40.63 -41.92 -45.29
N ALA A 310 -41.16 -41.94 -44.05
CA ALA A 310 -42.43 -42.58 -43.64
C ALA A 310 -42.61 -42.68 -42.10
N THR A 311 -43.86 -42.63 -41.67
CA THR A 311 -44.43 -42.64 -40.30
C THR A 311 -44.43 -44.02 -39.61
N PRO A 312 -44.81 -44.13 -38.30
CA PRO A 312 -44.21 -45.07 -37.34
C PRO A 312 -44.98 -46.39 -37.15
N THR A 313 -44.29 -47.49 -36.81
CA THR A 313 -44.92 -48.69 -36.22
C THR A 313 -43.97 -49.49 -35.30
N THR A 314 -44.40 -49.61 -34.04
CA THR A 314 -44.39 -50.77 -33.11
C THR A 314 -43.29 -51.86 -33.10
N THR A 315 -42.84 -52.11 -31.85
CA THR A 315 -42.56 -53.40 -31.16
C THR A 315 -41.19 -54.10 -31.27
N THR A 316 -40.59 -54.23 -30.06
CA THR A 316 -39.85 -55.36 -29.47
C THR A 316 -38.53 -55.87 -30.08
N GLY A 317 -37.47 -55.88 -29.26
CA GLY A 317 -36.28 -56.71 -29.48
C GLY A 317 -35.03 -56.24 -28.75
N THR A 318 -34.72 -56.87 -27.63
CA THR A 318 -33.49 -56.73 -26.81
C THR A 318 -32.20 -57.07 -27.55
N SER A 319 -31.14 -56.25 -27.40
CA SER A 319 -29.77 -56.72 -27.11
C SER A 319 -28.82 -55.56 -26.79
N SER A 320 -28.04 -55.76 -25.73
CA SER A 320 -26.97 -54.96 -25.13
C SER A 320 -25.87 -54.46 -26.08
N ASN A 321 -25.47 -53.18 -25.96
CA ASN A 321 -24.09 -52.79 -25.56
C ASN A 321 -23.84 -51.27 -25.51
N ALA A 322 -23.08 -50.86 -24.48
CA ALA A 322 -22.20 -49.69 -24.39
C ALA A 322 -22.80 -48.26 -24.41
N ASN A 323 -23.23 -47.80 -23.23
CA ASN A 323 -23.18 -46.39 -22.83
C ASN A 323 -21.71 -45.95 -22.66
N ASN A 324 -21.12 -45.25 -23.64
CA ASN A 324 -19.80 -44.63 -23.49
C ASN A 324 -19.67 -43.22 -24.10
N GLY A 325 -20.80 -42.52 -24.31
CA GLY A 325 -20.81 -41.16 -24.87
C GLY A 325 -21.11 -40.02 -23.88
N ILE A 326 -21.70 -40.32 -22.71
CA ILE A 326 -22.26 -39.28 -21.81
C ILE A 326 -21.31 -38.94 -20.63
N GLY A 327 -20.33 -39.81 -20.32
CA GLY A 327 -19.38 -39.60 -19.22
C GLY A 327 -18.23 -38.63 -19.53
N ALA A 328 -17.83 -38.48 -20.81
CA ALA A 328 -16.70 -37.61 -21.18
C ALA A 328 -17.06 -36.12 -21.10
N ALA A 329 -18.28 -35.73 -21.50
CA ALA A 329 -18.75 -34.35 -21.44
C ALA A 329 -18.95 -33.85 -19.99
N SER A 330 -19.46 -34.70 -19.08
CA SER A 330 -19.59 -34.37 -17.66
C SER A 330 -18.23 -34.28 -16.96
N THR A 331 -17.29 -35.17 -17.28
CA THR A 331 -15.92 -35.13 -16.75
C THR A 331 -15.18 -33.87 -17.21
N THR A 332 -15.33 -33.50 -18.48
CA THR A 332 -14.75 -32.26 -19.06
C THR A 332 -15.33 -31.00 -18.42
N ALA A 333 -16.65 -30.97 -18.18
CA ALA A 333 -17.29 -29.86 -17.48
C ALA A 333 -16.85 -29.76 -16.00
N ASN A 334 -16.64 -30.89 -15.33
CA ASN A 334 -16.15 -30.93 -13.94
C ASN A 334 -14.72 -30.38 -13.82
N ILE A 335 -13.83 -30.72 -14.77
CA ILE A 335 -12.45 -30.18 -14.81
C ILE A 335 -12.46 -28.67 -15.03
N ARG A 336 -13.27 -28.17 -15.96
CA ARG A 336 -13.42 -26.72 -16.20
C ARG A 336 -13.87 -25.97 -14.95
N ASN A 337 -14.88 -26.50 -14.26
CA ASN A 337 -15.39 -25.89 -13.03
C ASN A 337 -14.34 -25.93 -11.90
N ALA A 338 -13.59 -27.03 -11.77
CA ALA A 338 -12.49 -27.13 -10.81
C ALA A 338 -11.42 -26.04 -11.06
N ASN A 339 -10.99 -25.84 -12.30
CA ASN A 339 -9.98 -24.84 -12.65
C ASN A 339 -10.46 -23.40 -12.37
N ILE A 340 -11.76 -23.12 -12.59
CA ILE A 340 -12.38 -21.83 -12.23
C ILE A 340 -12.45 -21.65 -10.71
N HIS A 341 -12.73 -22.71 -9.95
CA HIS A 341 -12.72 -22.67 -8.49
C HIS A 341 -11.32 -22.41 -7.93
N GLU A 342 -10.29 -23.05 -8.48
CA GLU A 342 -8.89 -22.79 -8.14
C GLU A 342 -8.47 -21.36 -8.46
N LEU A 343 -8.84 -20.84 -9.63
CA LEU A 343 -8.59 -19.45 -10.00
C LEU A 343 -9.24 -18.48 -8.99
N LYS A 344 -10.50 -18.72 -8.62
CA LYS A 344 -11.17 -17.92 -7.58
C LYS A 344 -10.48 -18.03 -6.22
N ALA A 345 -9.92 -19.18 -5.90
CA ALA A 345 -9.14 -19.38 -4.68
C ALA A 345 -7.85 -18.53 -4.70
N ILE A 346 -7.09 -18.54 -5.80
CA ILE A 346 -5.88 -17.71 -5.96
C ILE A 346 -6.23 -16.22 -5.86
N VAL A 347 -7.27 -15.76 -6.56
CA VAL A 347 -7.73 -14.36 -6.47
C VAL A 347 -8.14 -13.99 -5.04
N LYS A 348 -8.78 -14.91 -4.31
CA LYS A 348 -9.13 -14.71 -2.89
C LYS A 348 -7.89 -14.64 -2.01
N ILE A 349 -6.88 -15.48 -2.27
CA ILE A 349 -5.58 -15.45 -1.57
C ILE A 349 -4.91 -14.10 -1.79
N TRP A 350 -4.80 -13.62 -3.03
CA TRP A 350 -4.24 -12.30 -3.35
C TRP A 350 -4.98 -11.18 -2.61
N LYS A 351 -6.32 -11.22 -2.57
CA LYS A 351 -7.12 -10.25 -1.81
C LYS A 351 -6.86 -10.26 -0.30
N SER A 352 -6.48 -11.41 0.26
CA SER A 352 -6.15 -11.53 1.69
C SER A 352 -4.68 -11.23 2.02
N ARG A 353 -3.77 -11.45 1.07
CA ARG A 353 -2.33 -11.26 1.19
C ARG A 353 -1.93 -9.87 0.69
N LEU A 354 -2.29 -8.84 1.44
CA LEU A 354 -1.94 -7.45 1.14
C LEU A 354 -0.69 -7.06 1.94
N PRO A 355 0.19 -6.22 1.37
CA PRO A 355 1.27 -5.59 2.14
C PRO A 355 0.78 -4.81 3.36
N LEU A 356 1.70 -4.45 4.25
CA LEU A 356 1.39 -3.67 5.44
C LEU A 356 1.18 -2.19 5.07
N LEU A 357 0.37 -1.49 5.88
CA LEU A 357 0.09 -0.07 5.64
C LEU A 357 1.34 0.84 5.75
N ASN A 358 2.39 0.35 6.40
CA ASN A 358 3.65 1.06 6.60
C ASN A 358 4.70 0.73 5.53
N ASP A 359 4.45 -0.26 4.66
CA ASP A 359 5.37 -0.56 3.55
C ASP A 359 5.38 0.59 2.53
N ASN A 360 6.52 0.77 1.86
CA ASN A 360 6.73 1.80 0.83
C ASN A 360 5.70 1.72 -0.31
N LEU A 361 5.32 2.87 -0.89
CA LEU A 361 4.34 2.90 -1.97
C LEU A 361 4.87 2.19 -3.21
N SER A 362 6.18 2.29 -3.46
CA SER A 362 6.84 1.55 -4.53
C SER A 362 6.59 0.04 -4.44
N TYR A 363 6.67 -0.55 -3.24
CA TYR A 363 6.38 -1.97 -3.03
C TYR A 363 4.91 -2.31 -3.24
N TRP A 364 4.00 -1.49 -2.72
CA TRP A 364 2.57 -1.62 -2.99
C TRP A 364 2.26 -1.59 -4.48
N ASN A 365 2.92 -0.69 -5.20
CA ASN A 365 2.80 -0.57 -6.64
C ASN A 365 3.37 -1.80 -7.36
N ASP A 366 4.44 -2.41 -6.86
CA ASP A 366 5.01 -3.66 -7.39
C ASP A 366 4.01 -4.80 -7.39
N VAL A 367 3.42 -5.07 -6.22
CA VAL A 367 2.44 -6.15 -6.06
C VAL A 367 1.16 -5.86 -6.84
N LEU A 368 0.62 -4.64 -6.74
CA LEU A 368 -0.67 -4.32 -7.36
C LEU A 368 -0.60 -4.18 -8.89
N SER A 369 0.50 -3.67 -9.45
CA SER A 369 0.69 -3.63 -10.91
C SER A 369 0.79 -5.03 -11.51
N TRP A 370 1.49 -5.95 -10.82
CA TRP A 370 1.60 -7.35 -11.23
C TRP A 370 0.23 -8.03 -11.26
N ARG A 371 -0.57 -7.81 -10.20
CA ARG A 371 -1.94 -8.31 -10.12
C ARG A 371 -2.86 -7.70 -11.17
N GLU A 372 -2.74 -6.39 -11.43
CA GLU A 372 -3.51 -5.69 -12.47
C GLU A 372 -3.28 -6.33 -13.85
N PHE A 373 -2.03 -6.65 -14.19
CA PHE A 373 -1.69 -7.36 -15.43
C PHE A 373 -2.43 -8.70 -15.52
N HIS A 374 -2.33 -9.56 -14.50
CA HIS A 374 -2.99 -10.87 -14.52
C HIS A 374 -4.50 -10.80 -14.47
N TYR A 375 -5.08 -9.85 -13.73
CA TYR A 375 -6.53 -9.65 -13.74
C TYR A 375 -7.02 -9.17 -15.11
N SER A 376 -6.24 -8.36 -15.82
CA SER A 376 -6.52 -7.96 -17.20
C SER A 376 -6.49 -9.18 -18.13
N THR A 377 -5.48 -10.04 -18.01
CA THR A 377 -5.40 -11.31 -18.76
C THR A 377 -6.62 -12.20 -18.48
N ILE A 378 -7.01 -12.35 -17.21
CA ILE A 378 -8.21 -13.12 -16.81
C ILE A 378 -9.46 -12.53 -17.47
N SER A 379 -9.65 -11.21 -17.40
CA SER A 379 -10.81 -10.53 -17.95
C SER A 379 -10.92 -10.72 -19.47
N LEU A 380 -9.82 -10.52 -20.19
CA LEU A 380 -9.76 -10.67 -21.65
C LEU A 380 -10.07 -12.10 -22.12
N GLN A 381 -9.69 -13.13 -21.34
CA GLN A 381 -9.99 -14.52 -21.69
C GLN A 381 -11.46 -14.85 -21.46
N PHE A 382 -12.04 -14.42 -20.33
CA PHE A 382 -13.46 -14.68 -20.03
C PHE A 382 -14.43 -13.82 -20.85
N GLU A 383 -14.00 -12.68 -21.40
CA GLU A 383 -14.82 -11.86 -22.31
C GLU A 383 -15.02 -12.52 -23.68
N LYS A 384 -14.03 -13.29 -24.15
CA LYS A 384 -14.15 -14.11 -25.37
C LYS A 384 -15.19 -15.23 -25.21
N GLU A 385 -15.42 -15.69 -23.98
CA GLU A 385 -16.47 -16.64 -23.63
C GLU A 385 -17.75 -15.87 -23.24
N THR A 386 -18.53 -15.47 -24.24
CA THR A 386 -19.72 -14.58 -24.20
C THR A 386 -20.84 -14.88 -23.18
N THR A 387 -20.68 -15.87 -22.31
CA THR A 387 -21.71 -16.37 -21.38
C THR A 387 -21.30 -16.44 -19.90
N SER A 388 -20.18 -15.83 -19.48
CA SER A 388 -19.74 -15.96 -18.08
C SER A 388 -19.73 -14.64 -17.28
N ASN A 389 -20.47 -14.60 -16.16
CA ASN A 389 -20.32 -13.61 -15.09
C ASN A 389 -18.90 -13.59 -14.47
N HIS A 390 -17.98 -14.43 -14.95
CA HIS A 390 -16.62 -14.56 -14.46
C HIS A 390 -15.67 -13.48 -14.98
N ALA A 391 -15.95 -12.86 -16.14
CA ALA A 391 -15.23 -11.67 -16.59
C ALA A 391 -15.34 -10.52 -15.57
N MET A 392 -16.50 -10.39 -14.93
CA MET A 392 -16.75 -9.37 -13.88
C MET A 392 -15.85 -9.55 -12.64
N ILE A 393 -15.32 -10.75 -12.39
CA ILE A 393 -14.39 -11.02 -11.28
C ILE A 393 -13.05 -10.31 -11.55
N GLY A 394 -12.55 -10.38 -12.79
CA GLY A 394 -11.34 -9.67 -13.22
C GLY A 394 -11.52 -8.16 -13.14
N VAL A 395 -12.62 -7.64 -13.70
CA VAL A 395 -12.92 -6.20 -13.68
C VAL A 395 -13.00 -5.64 -12.25
N HIS A 396 -13.72 -6.29 -11.34
CA HIS A 396 -13.75 -5.89 -9.92
C HIS A 396 -12.36 -5.97 -9.27
N ALA A 397 -11.58 -7.00 -9.58
CA ALA A 397 -10.26 -7.19 -8.97
C ALA A 397 -9.26 -6.09 -9.42
N ILE A 398 -9.33 -5.66 -10.68
CA ILE A 398 -8.57 -4.50 -11.19
C ILE A 398 -8.98 -3.24 -10.45
N ALA A 399 -10.28 -2.93 -10.43
CA ALA A 399 -10.80 -1.73 -9.77
C ALA A 399 -10.39 -1.69 -8.29
N GLN A 400 -10.55 -2.81 -7.58
CA GLN A 400 -10.14 -2.92 -6.17
C GLN A 400 -8.64 -2.69 -5.97
N SER A 401 -7.79 -3.21 -6.87
CA SER A 401 -6.33 -3.02 -6.78
C SER A 401 -5.95 -1.56 -6.93
N ILE A 402 -6.49 -0.86 -7.93
CA ILE A 402 -6.24 0.58 -8.15
C ILE A 402 -6.76 1.41 -6.97
N ILE A 403 -7.96 1.11 -6.48
CA ILE A 403 -8.56 1.80 -5.33
C ILE A 403 -7.75 1.58 -4.05
N GLN A 404 -7.22 0.37 -3.81
CA GLN A 404 -6.34 0.14 -2.67
C GLN A 404 -5.06 0.95 -2.79
N LEU A 405 -4.41 0.97 -3.95
CA LEU A 405 -3.18 1.75 -4.17
C LEU A 405 -3.42 3.24 -3.88
N ALA A 406 -4.52 3.80 -4.41
CA ALA A 406 -4.91 5.18 -4.13
C ALA A 406 -5.17 5.44 -2.63
N ARG A 407 -5.85 4.50 -1.95
CA ARG A 407 -6.10 4.58 -0.50
C ARG A 407 -4.80 4.64 0.31
N ILE A 408 -3.76 3.94 -0.12
CA ILE A 408 -2.46 3.88 0.58
C ILE A 408 -1.65 5.15 0.32
N ALA A 409 -1.56 5.60 -0.93
CA ALA A 409 -0.95 6.89 -1.28
C ALA A 409 -1.57 8.03 -0.44
N ARG A 410 -2.90 8.04 -0.30
CA ARG A 410 -3.60 8.98 0.58
C ARG A 410 -3.18 8.82 2.04
N LYS A 411 -3.03 7.60 2.57
CA LYS A 411 -2.63 7.37 3.97
C LYS A 411 -1.20 7.83 4.26
N GLN A 412 -0.29 7.64 3.31
CA GLN A 412 1.10 8.12 3.35
C GLN A 412 1.24 9.63 3.03
N ASN A 413 0.14 10.38 3.00
CA ASN A 413 0.11 11.83 2.77
C ASN A 413 0.55 12.29 1.36
N MET A 414 0.31 11.48 0.32
CA MET A 414 0.51 11.84 -1.08
C MET A 414 -0.84 11.99 -1.82
N PRO A 415 -1.52 13.16 -1.72
CA PRO A 415 -2.84 13.36 -2.33
C PRO A 415 -2.80 13.47 -3.86
N ASN A 416 -1.78 14.11 -4.45
CA ASN A 416 -1.71 14.29 -5.91
C ASN A 416 -1.58 12.93 -6.63
N VAL A 417 -0.68 12.08 -6.14
CA VAL A 417 -0.51 10.70 -6.64
C VAL A 417 -1.81 9.91 -6.49
N CYS A 418 -2.56 10.11 -5.40
CA CYS A 418 -3.87 9.48 -5.21
C CYS A 418 -4.88 9.90 -6.29
N LEU A 419 -4.94 11.19 -6.66
CA LEU A 419 -5.84 11.68 -7.71
C LEU A 419 -5.45 11.10 -9.08
N ASP A 420 -4.16 11.08 -9.40
CA ASP A 420 -3.64 10.52 -10.65
C ASP A 420 -4.00 9.03 -10.77
N ILE A 421 -3.82 8.24 -9.70
CA ILE A 421 -4.19 6.82 -9.68
C ILE A 421 -5.72 6.64 -9.83
N LEU A 422 -6.54 7.48 -9.19
CA LEU A 422 -8.01 7.38 -9.29
C LEU A 422 -8.52 7.76 -10.68
N SER A 423 -7.82 8.64 -11.40
CA SER A 423 -8.15 9.00 -12.78
C SER A 423 -8.02 7.80 -13.72
N ARG A 424 -7.01 6.94 -13.49
CA ARG A 424 -6.75 5.70 -14.27
C ARG A 424 -7.94 4.74 -14.30
N ILE A 425 -8.72 4.66 -13.23
CA ILE A 425 -9.93 3.81 -13.20
C ILE A 425 -10.89 4.15 -14.34
N GLY A 426 -11.01 5.45 -14.67
CA GLY A 426 -11.90 5.92 -15.74
C GLY A 426 -11.39 5.62 -17.16
N THR A 427 -10.09 5.47 -17.35
CA THR A 427 -9.49 5.16 -18.66
C THR A 427 -9.32 3.65 -18.87
N THR A 428 -9.02 2.89 -17.81
CA THR A 428 -8.76 1.45 -17.89
C THR A 428 -10.03 0.61 -17.95
N ILE A 429 -11.14 1.04 -17.34
CA ILE A 429 -12.37 0.23 -17.23
C ILE A 429 -13.55 0.97 -17.91
N PRO A 430 -14.05 0.47 -19.07
CA PRO A 430 -15.16 1.11 -19.79
C PRO A 430 -16.51 1.09 -19.06
N ASN A 431 -16.79 0.05 -18.28
CA ASN A 431 -18.03 -0.08 -17.50
C ASN A 431 -17.71 -0.45 -16.04
N VAL A 432 -17.56 0.56 -15.18
CA VAL A 432 -17.16 0.38 -13.78
C VAL A 432 -18.36 -0.12 -12.95
N PRO A 433 -18.21 -1.22 -12.19
CA PRO A 433 -19.25 -1.68 -11.29
C PRO A 433 -19.67 -0.63 -10.27
N VAL A 434 -20.93 -0.69 -9.85
CA VAL A 434 -21.53 0.29 -8.92
C VAL A 434 -20.78 0.34 -7.58
N VAL A 435 -20.41 -0.82 -7.04
CA VAL A 435 -19.68 -0.95 -5.76
C VAL A 435 -18.30 -0.27 -5.84
N ASP A 436 -17.59 -0.47 -6.95
CA ASP A 436 -16.25 0.09 -7.14
C ASP A 436 -16.31 1.59 -7.44
N THR A 437 -17.35 2.04 -8.15
CA THR A 437 -17.64 3.47 -8.35
C THR A 437 -17.83 4.18 -7.02
N PHE A 438 -18.59 3.57 -6.09
CA PHE A 438 -18.74 4.10 -4.74
C PHE A 438 -17.39 4.15 -3.99
N GLN A 439 -16.58 3.10 -4.05
CA GLN A 439 -15.27 3.09 -3.39
C GLN A 439 -14.28 4.10 -3.99
N LYS A 440 -14.32 4.32 -5.31
CA LYS A 440 -13.59 5.40 -6.01
C LYS A 440 -14.02 6.76 -5.47
N MET A 441 -15.33 7.06 -5.45
CA MET A 441 -15.88 8.31 -4.92
C MET A 441 -15.48 8.54 -3.47
N LYS A 442 -15.55 7.50 -2.65
CA LYS A 442 -15.12 7.54 -1.24
C LYS A 442 -13.65 7.89 -1.07
N GLN A 443 -12.74 7.36 -1.90
CA GLN A 443 -11.32 7.75 -1.83
C GLN A 443 -11.10 9.16 -2.38
N LEU A 444 -11.81 9.54 -3.44
CA LEU A 444 -11.75 10.87 -4.05
C LEU A 444 -12.12 11.95 -3.01
N ILE A 445 -13.27 11.82 -2.34
CA ILE A 445 -13.71 12.76 -1.30
C ILE A 445 -12.69 12.82 -0.16
N LYS A 446 -12.17 11.67 0.29
CA LYS A 446 -11.15 11.63 1.35
C LYS A 446 -9.82 12.25 0.93
N CYS A 447 -9.51 12.24 -0.36
CA CYS A 447 -8.32 12.88 -0.91
C CYS A 447 -8.48 14.40 -0.89
N TYR A 448 -9.61 14.92 -1.40
CA TYR A 448 -9.92 16.35 -1.32
C TYR A 448 -9.97 16.87 0.12
N LEU A 449 -10.53 16.09 1.04
CA LEU A 449 -10.51 16.43 2.48
C LEU A 449 -9.10 16.64 3.05
N LYS A 450 -8.08 15.93 2.53
CA LYS A 450 -6.69 16.16 2.90
C LYS A 450 -6.07 17.37 2.21
N LEU A 451 -6.55 17.72 1.02
CA LEU A 451 -6.02 18.78 0.19
C LEU A 451 -6.61 20.17 0.54
N PHE A 452 -7.82 20.22 1.14
CA PHE A 452 -8.50 21.46 1.48
C PHE A 452 -7.67 22.47 2.31
N PRO A 453 -6.83 22.08 3.29
CA PRO A 453 -5.98 23.04 4.00
C PRO A 453 -4.97 23.78 3.10
N THR A 454 -4.64 23.22 1.94
CA THR A 454 -3.65 23.75 0.98
C THR A 454 -4.28 24.36 -0.28
N MET A 455 -5.59 24.24 -0.46
CA MET A 455 -6.30 24.68 -1.67
C MET A 455 -6.92 26.06 -1.51
N SER A 456 -7.13 26.73 -2.65
CA SER A 456 -7.86 27.99 -2.70
C SER A 456 -9.37 27.75 -2.53
N THR A 457 -10.11 28.80 -2.15
CA THR A 457 -11.56 28.73 -1.91
C THR A 457 -12.37 28.39 -3.17
N THR A 458 -11.83 28.65 -4.37
CA THR A 458 -12.47 28.32 -5.65
C THR A 458 -12.38 26.83 -5.96
N ASP A 459 -11.22 26.22 -5.75
CA ASP A 459 -11.00 24.79 -5.97
C ASP A 459 -11.84 23.93 -5.02
N VAL A 460 -12.06 24.44 -3.81
CA VAL A 460 -12.94 23.83 -2.79
C VAL A 460 -14.39 23.76 -3.30
N GLN A 461 -14.86 24.80 -4.00
CA GLN A 461 -16.22 24.86 -4.52
C GLN A 461 -16.39 23.96 -5.76
N GLU A 462 -15.41 23.93 -6.68
CA GLU A 462 -15.42 22.98 -7.81
C GLU A 462 -15.47 21.52 -7.32
N CYS A 463 -14.72 21.20 -6.26
CA CYS A 463 -14.76 19.88 -5.64
C CYS A 463 -16.14 19.56 -5.07
N SER A 464 -16.82 20.54 -4.46
CA SER A 464 -18.18 20.39 -3.95
C SER A 464 -19.17 20.10 -5.08
N ASP A 465 -19.05 20.80 -6.20
CA ASP A 465 -19.95 20.63 -7.35
C ASP A 465 -19.75 19.26 -8.03
N LEU A 466 -18.50 18.78 -8.11
CA LEU A 466 -18.18 17.43 -8.59
C LEU A 466 -18.82 16.35 -7.70
N ILE A 467 -18.83 16.54 -6.39
CA ILE A 467 -19.50 15.64 -5.45
C ILE A 467 -21.02 15.70 -5.69
N ASP A 468 -21.59 16.89 -5.80
CA ASP A 468 -23.02 17.09 -5.99
C ASP A 468 -23.56 16.50 -7.31
N SER A 469 -22.74 16.44 -8.35
CA SER A 469 -23.10 15.85 -9.65
C SER A 469 -23.29 14.33 -9.65
N THR A 470 -22.96 13.63 -8.55
CA THR A 470 -22.94 12.17 -8.53
C THR A 470 -24.32 11.54 -8.42
N ASN A 471 -24.57 10.51 -9.26
CA ASN A 471 -25.87 9.85 -9.32
C ASN A 471 -26.02 8.75 -8.25
N LEU A 472 -26.92 8.98 -7.29
CA LEU A 472 -27.14 8.08 -6.14
C LEU A 472 -28.12 6.92 -6.43
N LYS A 473 -28.76 6.86 -7.61
CA LYS A 473 -29.87 5.93 -7.89
C LYS A 473 -29.50 4.45 -7.76
N TYR A 474 -28.24 4.10 -7.96
CA TYR A 474 -27.78 2.71 -7.98
C TYR A 474 -27.13 2.26 -6.66
N PHE A 475 -26.98 3.15 -5.68
CA PHE A 475 -26.28 2.83 -4.43
C PHE A 475 -27.19 2.14 -3.41
N ASN A 476 -26.60 1.21 -2.65
CA ASN A 476 -27.27 0.61 -1.49
C ASN A 476 -27.50 1.65 -0.39
N LYS A 477 -28.48 1.43 0.48
CA LYS A 477 -28.79 2.33 1.60
C LYS A 477 -27.56 2.64 2.48
N ASP A 478 -26.73 1.63 2.77
CA ASP A 478 -25.49 1.81 3.54
C ASP A 478 -24.46 2.68 2.80
N MET A 479 -24.34 2.51 1.48
CA MET A 479 -23.45 3.30 0.64
C MET A 479 -23.93 4.76 0.55
N ILE A 480 -25.24 4.96 0.43
CA ILE A 480 -25.86 6.29 0.44
C ILE A 480 -25.61 6.98 1.79
N SER A 481 -25.82 6.27 2.91
CA SER A 481 -25.53 6.81 4.25
C SER A 481 -24.07 7.23 4.38
N GLU A 482 -23.12 6.37 4.01
CA GLU A 482 -21.69 6.71 4.10
C GLU A 482 -21.32 7.86 3.15
N TYR A 483 -21.90 7.90 1.95
CA TYR A 483 -21.71 9.00 1.00
C TYR A 483 -22.20 10.34 1.56
N LEU A 484 -23.42 10.38 2.10
CA LEU A 484 -24.00 11.59 2.71
C LEU A 484 -23.17 12.08 3.90
N CYS A 485 -22.62 11.16 4.69
CA CYS A 485 -21.70 11.48 5.78
C CYS A 485 -20.41 12.14 5.26
N LEU A 486 -19.79 11.59 4.21
CA LEU A 486 -18.60 12.20 3.59
C LEU A 486 -18.91 13.57 2.95
N LYS A 487 -20.10 13.72 2.37
CA LYS A 487 -20.60 14.98 1.83
C LYS A 487 -20.86 16.03 2.91
N GLY A 488 -21.39 15.62 4.07
CA GLY A 488 -21.49 16.50 5.24
C GLY A 488 -20.12 17.01 5.68
N GLN A 489 -19.11 16.14 5.67
CA GLN A 489 -17.74 16.51 6.00
C GLN A 489 -17.12 17.51 5.02
N THR A 490 -17.43 17.41 3.73
CA THR A 490 -16.94 18.39 2.74
C THR A 490 -17.63 19.74 2.93
N TYR A 491 -18.93 19.77 3.19
CA TYR A 491 -19.63 21.02 3.49
C TYR A 491 -19.15 21.69 4.78
N GLU A 492 -18.79 20.90 5.80
CA GLU A 492 -18.13 21.40 7.01
C GLU A 492 -16.82 22.12 6.67
N THR A 493 -15.97 21.53 5.81
CA THR A 493 -14.74 22.18 5.36
C THR A 493 -14.98 23.41 4.47
N CYS A 494 -16.09 23.44 3.72
CA CYS A 494 -16.52 24.60 2.94
C CYS A 494 -17.21 25.69 3.78
N LEU A 495 -17.26 25.55 5.12
CA LEU A 495 -17.96 26.47 6.05
C LEU A 495 -19.47 26.61 5.82
N ARG A 496 -20.10 25.65 5.12
CA ARG A 496 -21.56 25.59 4.92
C ARG A 496 -22.22 24.77 6.03
N THR A 497 -22.43 25.40 7.18
CA THR A 497 -22.91 24.76 8.41
C THR A 497 -24.31 24.16 8.31
N ASP A 498 -25.28 24.88 7.73
CA ASP A 498 -26.67 24.43 7.73
C ASP A 498 -26.88 23.23 6.80
N ASP A 499 -26.19 23.22 5.67
CA ASP A 499 -26.25 22.12 4.71
C ASP A 499 -25.48 20.90 5.23
N ALA A 500 -24.36 21.10 5.93
CA ALA A 500 -23.65 20.01 6.61
C ALA A 500 -24.56 19.30 7.64
N ASN A 501 -25.30 20.05 8.46
CA ASN A 501 -26.22 19.46 9.44
C ASN A 501 -27.33 18.63 8.78
N LYS A 502 -27.89 19.11 7.66
CA LYS A 502 -28.88 18.36 6.88
C LYS A 502 -28.31 17.07 6.31
N MET A 503 -27.08 17.09 5.77
CA MET A 503 -26.45 15.90 5.20
C MET A 503 -26.12 14.85 6.28
N TYR A 504 -25.62 15.29 7.44
CA TYR A 504 -25.33 14.39 8.56
C TYR A 504 -26.60 13.75 9.14
N SER A 505 -27.64 14.54 9.39
CA SER A 505 -28.93 14.01 9.88
C SER A 505 -29.62 13.09 8.86
N SER A 506 -29.52 13.40 7.56
CA SER A 506 -30.01 12.50 6.50
C SER A 506 -29.21 11.19 6.46
N SER A 507 -27.89 11.25 6.65
CA SER A 507 -27.02 10.07 6.69
C SER A 507 -27.41 9.10 7.80
N THR A 508 -27.66 9.61 9.02
CA THR A 508 -28.04 8.78 10.17
C THR A 508 -29.41 8.15 9.96
N GLN A 509 -30.39 8.89 9.42
CA GLN A 509 -31.72 8.36 9.12
C GLN A 509 -31.72 7.25 8.05
N MET A 510 -30.77 7.27 7.11
CA MET A 510 -30.67 6.22 6.09
C MET A 510 -30.14 4.90 6.64
N CYS A 511 -29.21 4.95 7.59
CA CYS A 511 -28.61 3.77 8.19
C CYS A 511 -28.19 4.04 9.64
N ASP A 512 -28.93 3.49 10.60
CA ASP A 512 -28.65 3.65 12.02
C ASP A 512 -27.39 2.89 12.46
N THR A 513 -26.99 1.85 11.73
CA THR A 513 -25.86 0.96 12.09
C THR A 513 -24.48 1.56 11.77
N LEU A 514 -24.42 2.63 10.96
CA LEU A 514 -23.15 3.21 10.55
C LEU A 514 -22.60 4.15 11.64
N ALA A 515 -21.84 3.58 12.57
CA ALA A 515 -21.25 4.33 13.69
C ALA A 515 -20.36 5.51 13.26
N ARG A 516 -19.77 5.47 12.05
CA ARG A 516 -18.94 6.57 11.54
C ARG A 516 -19.74 7.85 11.31
N SER A 517 -20.97 7.75 10.81
CA SER A 517 -21.84 8.91 10.55
C SER A 517 -22.20 9.63 11.84
N TRP A 518 -22.58 8.87 12.86
CA TRP A 518 -22.86 9.38 14.19
C TRP A 518 -21.66 10.10 14.81
N ILE A 519 -20.45 9.54 14.70
CA ILE A 519 -19.23 10.20 15.20
C ILE A 519 -19.01 11.55 14.51
N GLN A 520 -19.08 11.59 13.17
CA GLN A 520 -18.80 12.82 12.44
C GLN A 520 -19.85 13.90 12.73
N TRP A 521 -21.12 13.50 12.88
CA TRP A 521 -22.17 14.44 13.27
C TRP A 521 -21.92 14.99 14.69
N GLY A 522 -21.59 14.14 15.66
CA GLY A 522 -21.24 14.58 17.02
C GLY A 522 -19.99 15.47 17.07
N ASP A 523 -18.97 15.17 16.26
CA ASP A 523 -17.76 16.01 16.13
C ASP A 523 -18.10 17.39 15.56
N PHE A 524 -19.02 17.45 14.59
CA PHE A 524 -19.48 18.68 13.95
C PHE A 524 -20.32 19.55 14.89
N LEU A 525 -21.29 18.97 15.59
CA LEU A 525 -22.14 19.68 16.56
C LEU A 525 -21.30 20.29 17.68
N MET A 526 -20.28 19.57 18.16
CA MET A 526 -19.34 20.06 19.18
C MET A 526 -18.53 21.27 18.70
N LYS A 527 -18.20 21.36 17.41
CA LYS A 527 -17.47 22.51 16.83
C LYS A 527 -18.35 23.73 16.64
N GLN A 528 -19.66 23.56 16.42
CA GLN A 528 -20.54 24.65 16.05
C GLN A 528 -20.79 25.64 17.18
N GLN A 529 -21.01 25.21 18.44
CA GLN A 529 -20.84 25.97 19.68
C GLN A 529 -20.91 25.05 20.92
N PRO A 530 -19.92 25.06 21.84
CA PRO A 530 -19.92 24.21 23.04
C PRO A 530 -20.85 24.70 24.17
N THR A 531 -21.57 25.82 23.98
CA THR A 531 -22.36 26.48 25.04
C THR A 531 -23.85 26.16 24.98
N ASN A 532 -24.37 25.68 23.85
CA ASN A 532 -25.78 25.35 23.72
C ASN A 532 -26.08 23.93 24.22
N ILE A 533 -26.75 23.84 25.36
CA ILE A 533 -27.09 22.58 26.05
C ILE A 533 -27.84 21.61 25.12
N SER A 534 -28.76 22.10 24.27
CA SER A 534 -29.50 21.25 23.31
C SER A 534 -28.60 20.62 22.24
N LEU A 535 -27.52 21.31 21.84
CA LEU A 535 -26.56 20.82 20.87
C LEU A 535 -25.60 19.79 21.50
N ILE A 536 -25.28 19.99 22.78
CA ILE A 536 -24.52 19.03 23.59
C ILE A 536 -25.32 17.73 23.77
N GLU A 537 -26.61 17.82 24.11
CA GLU A 537 -27.48 16.65 24.23
C GLU A 537 -27.50 15.82 22.94
N ASN A 538 -27.69 16.48 21.79
CA ASN A 538 -27.64 15.82 20.48
C ASN A 538 -26.26 15.22 20.18
N SER A 539 -25.17 15.90 20.58
CA SER A 539 -23.82 15.38 20.41
C SER A 539 -23.57 14.11 21.26
N ILE A 540 -24.03 14.11 22.52
CA ILE A 540 -23.96 12.95 23.41
C ILE A 540 -24.76 11.79 22.83
N LEU A 541 -26.00 12.04 22.37
CA LEU A 541 -26.83 11.04 21.70
C LEU A 541 -26.07 10.40 20.53
N CYS A 542 -25.45 11.21 19.68
CA CYS A 542 -24.66 10.72 18.55
C CYS A 542 -23.51 9.81 19.00
N TYR A 543 -22.72 10.23 20.00
CA TYR A 543 -21.62 9.41 20.49
C TYR A 543 -22.11 8.10 21.16
N LEU A 544 -23.23 8.13 21.89
CA LEU A 544 -23.81 6.94 22.53
C LEU A 544 -24.30 5.93 21.49
N HIS A 545 -25.01 6.38 20.45
CA HIS A 545 -25.40 5.52 19.33
C HIS A 545 -24.19 4.93 18.61
N ALA A 546 -23.14 5.73 18.39
CA ALA A 546 -21.92 5.25 17.78
C ALA A 546 -21.19 4.18 18.61
N CYS A 547 -21.30 4.21 19.93
CA CYS A 547 -20.66 3.24 20.83
C CYS A 547 -21.37 1.89 20.91
N LYS A 548 -22.61 1.76 20.40
CA LYS A 548 -23.35 0.49 20.40
C LYS A 548 -22.74 -0.56 19.46
N ASP A 549 -22.30 -0.12 18.27
CA ASP A 549 -21.83 -1.01 17.21
C ASP A 549 -20.29 -1.13 17.12
N GLN A 550 -19.53 -0.32 17.87
CA GLN A 550 -18.08 -0.20 17.71
C GLN A 550 -17.26 -1.19 18.55
N ILE A 551 -16.07 -1.49 18.02
CA ILE A 551 -14.99 -2.17 18.75
C ILE A 551 -14.50 -1.26 19.89
N GLU A 552 -14.25 -1.87 21.05
CA GLU A 552 -13.87 -1.23 22.31
C GLU A 552 -12.77 -0.16 22.15
N SER A 553 -11.72 -0.44 21.37
CA SER A 553 -10.61 0.49 21.12
C SER A 553 -11.01 1.81 20.45
N LYS A 554 -11.99 1.80 19.54
CA LYS A 554 -12.44 3.00 18.81
C LYS A 554 -13.43 3.82 19.62
N ALA A 555 -14.22 3.17 20.47
CA ALA A 555 -15.20 3.83 21.33
C ALA A 555 -14.54 4.64 22.47
N ARG A 556 -13.34 4.28 22.94
CA ARG A 556 -12.63 4.96 24.05
C ARG A 556 -12.58 6.49 23.91
N LYS A 557 -12.19 7.00 22.74
CA LYS A 557 -12.12 8.45 22.49
C LYS A 557 -13.48 9.13 22.63
N HIS A 558 -14.53 8.49 22.17
CA HIS A 558 -15.89 9.04 22.18
C HIS A 558 -16.47 9.02 23.61
N ILE A 559 -16.19 7.97 24.38
CA ILE A 559 -16.56 7.90 25.80
C ILE A 559 -15.84 8.96 26.62
N ALA A 560 -14.55 9.20 26.35
CA ALA A 560 -13.82 10.30 26.96
C ALA A 560 -14.51 11.65 26.69
N LYS A 561 -14.99 11.87 25.45
CA LYS A 561 -15.75 13.08 25.10
C LYS A 561 -17.10 13.15 25.81
N ILE A 562 -17.84 12.04 25.93
CA ILE A 562 -19.11 12.00 26.67
C ILE A 562 -18.89 12.38 28.14
N LEU A 563 -17.88 11.78 28.79
CA LEU A 563 -17.54 12.07 30.18
C LEU A 563 -17.05 13.52 30.38
N TRP A 564 -16.38 14.08 29.38
CA TRP A 564 -16.00 15.49 29.39
C TRP A 564 -17.20 16.42 29.16
N LEU A 565 -18.10 16.11 28.22
CA LEU A 565 -19.32 16.90 28.01
C LEU A 565 -20.24 16.88 29.23
N LEU A 566 -20.22 15.80 30.01
CA LEU A 566 -20.95 15.69 31.27
C LEU A 566 -20.48 16.70 32.33
N THR A 567 -19.27 17.26 32.23
CA THR A 567 -18.84 18.31 33.18
C THR A 567 -19.53 19.65 32.95
N TYR A 568 -20.28 19.79 31.85
CA TYR A 568 -21.06 20.98 31.52
C TYR A 568 -22.55 20.81 31.81
N ASP A 569 -22.93 19.81 32.60
CA ASP A 569 -24.34 19.56 32.92
C ASP A 569 -24.96 20.75 33.66
N ASP A 570 -26.26 20.94 33.45
CA ASP A 570 -27.02 22.01 34.06
C ASP A 570 -27.60 21.57 35.42
N ASN A 571 -28.04 22.53 36.23
CA ASN A 571 -28.70 22.24 37.52
C ASN A 571 -29.97 21.35 37.38
N LYS A 572 -30.45 21.11 36.15
CA LYS A 572 -31.59 20.23 35.83
C LYS A 572 -31.16 18.81 35.46
N SER A 573 -29.86 18.50 35.37
CA SER A 573 -29.32 17.18 35.01
C SER A 573 -29.84 16.63 33.66
N THR A 574 -30.05 17.52 32.69
CA THR A 574 -30.59 17.15 31.37
C THR A 574 -29.65 16.21 30.61
N LEU A 575 -28.34 16.39 30.76
CA LEU A 575 -27.35 15.53 30.10
C LEU A 575 -27.26 14.17 30.80
N SER A 576 -27.26 14.13 32.13
CA SER A 576 -27.28 12.89 32.92
C SER A 576 -28.49 12.01 32.61
N THR A 577 -29.69 12.61 32.50
CA THR A 577 -30.93 11.87 32.14
C THR A 577 -30.91 11.33 30.71
N CYS A 578 -30.31 12.07 29.76
CA CYS A 578 -30.10 11.59 28.39
C CYS A 578 -29.17 10.36 28.36
N ILE A 579 -28.04 10.40 29.08
CA ILE A 579 -27.13 9.25 29.14
C ILE A 579 -27.81 8.04 29.77
N GLN A 580 -28.54 8.21 30.88
CA GLN A 580 -29.29 7.10 31.50
C GLN A 580 -30.25 6.43 30.51
N ARG A 581 -30.99 7.22 29.72
CA ARG A 581 -31.95 6.69 28.73
C ARG A 581 -31.29 5.84 27.64
N TYR A 582 -30.11 6.25 27.16
CA TYR A 582 -29.45 5.62 26.01
C TYR A 582 -28.28 4.69 26.37
N SER A 583 -27.87 4.65 27.65
CA SER A 583 -26.77 3.81 28.18
C SER A 583 -27.04 2.31 28.10
N THR A 584 -28.29 1.90 28.22
CA THR A 584 -28.74 0.48 28.27
C THR A 584 -28.37 -0.36 27.03
N GLY A 585 -27.95 0.27 25.94
CA GLY A 585 -27.52 -0.41 24.72
C GLY A 585 -26.00 -0.49 24.53
N ILE A 586 -25.18 0.03 25.44
CA ILE A 586 -23.72 0.08 25.27
C ILE A 586 -23.08 -1.14 25.96
N PRO A 587 -22.20 -1.90 25.27
CA PRO A 587 -21.55 -3.03 25.90
C PRO A 587 -20.70 -2.60 27.12
N ALA A 588 -20.90 -3.28 28.26
CA ALA A 588 -20.20 -3.01 29.51
C ALA A 588 -18.65 -2.90 29.43
N PRO A 589 -17.91 -3.65 28.57
CA PRO A 589 -16.46 -3.52 28.47
C PRO A 589 -15.96 -2.10 28.15
N HIS A 590 -16.76 -1.32 27.43
CA HIS A 590 -16.43 0.03 27.01
C HIS A 590 -16.18 1.00 28.19
N TRP A 591 -16.84 0.77 29.32
CA TRP A 591 -16.75 1.63 30.50
C TRP A 591 -15.63 1.21 31.46
N LEU A 592 -15.05 0.02 31.30
CA LEU A 592 -14.10 -0.56 32.26
C LEU A 592 -12.81 0.27 32.43
N ILE A 593 -12.32 0.88 31.36
CA ILE A 593 -11.11 1.72 31.40
C ILE A 593 -11.37 3.04 32.14
N TRP A 594 -12.62 3.49 32.10
CA TRP A 594 -13.04 4.79 32.64
C TRP A 594 -13.58 4.70 34.08
N ILE A 595 -13.43 3.55 34.75
CA ILE A 595 -13.84 3.37 36.16
C ILE A 595 -13.24 4.46 37.07
N PRO A 596 -11.94 4.82 36.99
CA PRO A 596 -11.39 5.88 37.84
C PRO A 596 -12.12 7.22 37.66
N GLN A 597 -12.40 7.60 36.41
CA GLN A 597 -13.12 8.83 36.09
C GLN A 597 -14.58 8.76 36.57
N LEU A 598 -15.26 7.63 36.41
CA LEU A 598 -16.62 7.44 36.92
C LEU A 598 -16.68 7.57 38.45
N LEU A 599 -15.69 7.03 39.17
CA LEU A 599 -15.58 7.19 40.63
C LEU A 599 -15.34 8.64 41.05
N GLU A 600 -14.57 9.40 40.28
CA GLU A 600 -14.40 10.83 40.52
C GLU A 600 -15.69 11.63 40.25
N GLN A 601 -16.47 11.26 39.22
CA GLN A 601 -17.76 11.87 38.92
C GLN A 601 -18.79 11.63 40.04
N VAL A 602 -18.72 10.49 40.75
CA VAL A 602 -19.54 10.24 41.95
C VAL A 602 -19.24 11.26 43.05
N LYS A 603 -17.98 11.68 43.22
CA LYS A 603 -17.59 12.67 44.24
C LYS A 603 -18.13 14.07 43.94
N ARG A 604 -18.33 14.42 42.67
CA ARG A 604 -18.82 15.74 42.25
C ARG A 604 -20.34 15.91 42.42
N ASN A 605 -21.05 14.88 42.90
CA ASN A 605 -22.45 14.92 43.34
C ASN A 605 -23.53 15.33 42.31
N GLU A 606 -23.25 15.33 41.01
CA GLU A 606 -24.25 15.74 40.00
C GLU A 606 -24.82 14.59 39.16
N ASN A 607 -24.30 13.35 39.26
CA ASN A 607 -24.61 12.32 38.27
C ASN A 607 -25.12 11.00 38.86
N THR A 608 -26.44 10.90 39.03
CA THR A 608 -27.16 9.61 39.18
C THR A 608 -26.74 8.60 38.11
N CYS A 609 -26.46 9.08 36.90
CA CYS A 609 -25.95 8.27 35.79
C CYS A 609 -24.66 7.51 36.09
N ALA A 610 -23.70 8.10 36.81
CA ALA A 610 -22.42 7.44 37.09
C ALA A 610 -22.60 6.26 38.05
N CYS A 611 -23.51 6.39 39.02
CA CYS A 611 -23.87 5.33 39.96
C CYS A 611 -24.57 4.16 39.26
N ASP A 612 -25.48 4.44 38.33
CA ASP A 612 -26.18 3.40 37.56
C ASP A 612 -25.20 2.60 36.68
N LEU A 613 -24.31 3.30 35.96
CA LEU A 613 -23.27 2.68 35.14
C LEU A 613 -22.31 1.84 35.98
N LEU A 614 -21.88 2.34 37.15
CA LEU A 614 -21.04 1.56 38.06
C LEU A 614 -21.79 0.33 38.61
N THR A 615 -23.08 0.44 38.89
CA THR A 615 -23.90 -0.69 39.35
C THR A 615 -24.02 -1.77 38.28
N GLU A 616 -24.22 -1.37 37.02
CA GLU A 616 -24.22 -2.30 35.88
C GLU A 616 -22.86 -2.97 35.71
N LEU A 617 -21.76 -2.21 35.83
CA LEU A 617 -20.40 -2.74 35.76
C LEU A 617 -20.08 -3.71 36.89
N ILE A 618 -20.55 -3.45 38.12
CA ILE A 618 -20.35 -4.35 39.26
C ILE A 618 -21.04 -5.69 39.00
N ARG A 619 -22.21 -5.70 38.36
CA ARG A 619 -22.93 -6.94 38.04
C ARG A 619 -22.19 -7.80 37.02
N VAL A 620 -21.55 -7.19 36.02
CA VAL A 620 -20.89 -7.93 34.92
C VAL A 620 -19.40 -8.21 35.20
N TYR A 621 -18.67 -7.22 35.74
CA TYR A 621 -17.22 -7.27 35.98
C TYR A 621 -16.85 -6.89 37.43
N PRO A 622 -17.28 -7.68 38.43
CA PRO A 622 -17.09 -7.32 39.84
C PRO A 622 -15.62 -7.18 40.25
N GLN A 623 -14.73 -8.03 39.70
CA GLN A 623 -13.30 -8.02 40.05
C GLN A 623 -12.59 -6.72 39.61
N ALA A 624 -12.85 -6.27 38.38
CA ALA A 624 -12.22 -5.07 37.83
C ALA A 624 -12.64 -3.81 38.59
N VAL A 625 -13.93 -3.72 38.95
CA VAL A 625 -14.46 -2.60 39.72
C VAL A 625 -13.96 -2.64 41.16
N TYR A 626 -13.97 -3.81 41.82
CA TYR A 626 -13.56 -3.94 43.21
C TYR A 626 -12.12 -3.45 43.46
N ILE A 627 -11.17 -3.82 42.59
CA ILE A 627 -9.76 -3.42 42.74
C ILE A 627 -9.64 -1.89 42.70
N LYS A 628 -10.30 -1.25 41.73
CA LYS A 628 -10.24 0.21 41.56
C LYS A 628 -11.01 0.95 42.66
N LEU A 629 -12.17 0.44 43.06
CA LEU A 629 -12.99 1.00 44.13
C LEU A 629 -12.28 0.92 45.49
N ARG A 630 -11.67 -0.23 45.82
CA ARG A 630 -10.91 -0.40 47.06
C ARG A 630 -9.73 0.56 47.13
N ALA A 631 -8.96 0.69 46.04
CA ALA A 631 -7.87 1.65 45.97
C ALA A 631 -8.36 3.10 46.20
N TYR A 632 -9.47 3.47 45.56
CA TYR A 632 -10.08 4.79 45.73
C TYR A 632 -10.57 5.05 47.17
N LEU A 633 -11.22 4.07 47.80
CA LEU A 633 -11.71 4.18 49.18
C LEU A 633 -10.56 4.38 50.18
N ILE A 634 -9.47 3.64 50.03
CA ILE A 634 -8.28 3.79 50.87
C ILE A 634 -7.69 5.20 50.71
N GLU A 635 -7.65 5.74 49.49
CA GLU A 635 -7.17 7.10 49.24
C GLU A 635 -8.05 8.17 49.90
N GLN A 636 -9.39 8.01 49.87
CA GLN A 636 -10.29 8.95 50.55
C GLN A 636 -10.17 8.85 52.08
N GLN A 637 -10.01 7.66 52.64
CA GLN A 637 -9.79 7.46 54.08
C GLN A 637 -8.52 8.18 54.54
N ALA A 638 -7.41 7.99 53.82
CA ALA A 638 -6.15 8.68 54.12
C ALA A 638 -6.28 10.21 54.05
N LYS A 639 -7.03 10.75 53.07
CA LYS A 639 -7.29 12.19 52.98
C LYS A 639 -8.10 12.72 54.15
N TYR A 640 -9.13 11.97 54.58
CA TYR A 640 -9.96 12.34 55.72
C TYR A 640 -9.15 12.40 57.02
N ASP A 641 -8.28 11.41 57.24
CA ASP A 641 -7.38 11.35 58.39
C ASP A 641 -6.37 12.50 58.39
N HIS A 642 -5.87 12.93 57.23
CA HIS A 642 -4.99 14.10 57.13
C HIS A 642 -5.72 15.44 57.38
N THR A 643 -6.95 15.61 56.89
CA THR A 643 -7.73 16.84 57.14
C THR A 643 -8.16 16.98 58.59
N THR A 644 -8.47 15.88 59.28
CA THR A 644 -8.79 15.90 60.71
C THR A 644 -7.56 16.20 61.56
N GLN A 645 -6.37 15.73 61.18
CA GLN A 645 -5.13 16.11 61.86
C GLN A 645 -4.74 17.58 61.67
N THR A 646 -5.04 18.19 60.52
CA THR A 646 -4.74 19.62 60.24
C THR A 646 -5.79 20.60 60.76
N THR A 647 -6.98 20.13 61.14
CA THR A 647 -8.00 20.95 61.84
C THR A 647 -7.90 20.86 63.37
N VAL A 648 -7.16 19.88 63.88
CA VAL A 648 -6.86 19.70 65.30
C VAL A 648 -5.54 20.37 65.72
N GLN A 649 -4.66 20.67 64.75
CA GLN A 649 -3.57 21.66 64.90
C GLN A 649 -4.09 23.06 64.62
#